data_AF-A0A956GK52-F1
#
_entry.id   AF-A0A956GK52-F1
#
_cell.length_a   1.000
_cell.length_b   1.000
_cell.length_c   1.000
_cell.angle_alpha   90.00
_cell.angle_beta   90.00
_cell.angle_gamma   90.00
#
_symmetry.space_group_name_H-M   'P 1'
#
loop_
_entity.id
_entity.type
_entity.pdbx_description
1 polymer ?
#
loop_
_entity_poly.entity_id
_entity_poly.type
_entity_poly.pdbx_seq_one_letter_code
_entity_poly.pdbx_strand_id
1 'polypeptide(L)'
;MIRRRRLATPLTKLTLIGSVVGTMLALGTLSGCPDNPYDANTWIEKLNSPKEFDRAVTELEHLCNPKAIPALGKAWERNSKPQRVLQVVIDLARPLTPQEADEKNCTDYMKQGRPASWDAALPILKDAIDGLELGSQRSIDGAVKAAEALGEAQIPEGVNILIDAVNRKMNPKDNAQRVRLTAIAALGKYKDKAAVITLANVVRADTSSQPPQIVGAAINALGDMKTAEAIPVLLESMYRAPLFFTQVRRALVAAGPTVAGELRKILKHEHPVINDLFKDKKLDKYCGDKGDAKPAECKDVSAMDYYASIVIGDLYDVDSVPVLIEALKRPAIAAYYSDWNEGPPAQNAELDALRKIGSPDAAGTVLAIASDTKADERLRGIALSVYGFVSTDGSEKTGSTSGVSYLGALAADNKASEVLRLPASEAYARVASSEDDMKVLRDLAKKYAEASQKARKEADAGPKKEFDAANAKFEAAQKAYEESKKELDKAKAAAGGDVAKVSADVLNKTTEMKKAFDEVKQKIYLPAKEKFDALDQQANGYKGYERGFENHIARIAIAVKCKSDAECYIGTLSADPKEVFAGMKKYIDAGSDADWTADDMAELKVAQIERAMLELRRMGKKAAGVLPKLLEQVKTEDRLIRQSVLLALPRIAPMPCKECEEALDAAIKAGTGRQELSELTYETQLVRSYFGSAGGGAEQSP
;
A
#
# COMPACT_ATOMS: atom_id res chain seq x y z
N MET A 1 -7.84 16.32 19.66
CA MET A 1 -7.10 17.22 20.59
C MET A 1 -6.77 16.46 21.88
N ILE A 2 -5.60 15.81 21.94
CA ILE A 2 -5.10 15.10 23.14
C ILE A 2 -3.63 15.51 23.29
N ARG A 3 -3.33 16.35 24.29
CA ARG A 3 -1.98 16.84 24.58
C ARG A 3 -1.18 15.77 25.35
N ARG A 4 -0.18 15.17 24.72
CA ARG A 4 0.88 14.41 25.43
C ARG A 4 1.98 15.36 25.88
N ARG A 5 2.17 15.49 27.20
CA ARG A 5 3.32 16.15 27.84
C ARG A 5 4.55 15.25 27.66
N ARG A 6 5.62 15.76 27.03
CA ARG A 6 6.97 15.21 27.14
C ARG A 6 7.64 15.80 28.37
N LEU A 7 8.08 14.96 29.30
CA LEU A 7 8.98 15.33 30.38
C LEU A 7 10.41 15.21 29.86
N ALA A 8 11.13 16.32 29.84
CA ALA A 8 12.57 16.37 29.61
C ALA A 8 13.28 16.30 30.98
N THR A 9 14.19 15.35 31.14
CA THR A 9 15.12 15.27 32.26
C THR A 9 16.38 16.08 31.94
N PRO A 10 16.92 16.89 32.88
CA PRO A 10 18.16 17.62 32.66
C PRO A 10 19.40 16.76 32.96
N LEU A 11 20.43 16.91 32.13
CA LEU A 11 21.79 16.42 32.38
C LEU A 11 22.40 17.19 33.57
N THR A 12 22.78 16.47 34.62
CA THR A 12 23.56 17.01 35.73
C THR A 12 25.05 16.97 35.38
N LYS A 13 25.69 18.15 35.38
CA LYS A 13 27.15 18.31 35.29
C LYS A 13 27.81 17.75 36.55
N LEU A 14 28.79 16.85 36.39
CA LEU A 14 29.63 16.37 37.48
C LEU A 14 30.92 17.21 37.54
N THR A 15 31.18 17.79 38.71
CA THR A 15 32.30 18.67 39.00
C THR A 15 33.55 17.86 39.34
N LEU A 16 34.68 18.20 38.71
CA LEU A 16 36.02 17.69 39.02
C LEU A 16 36.50 18.32 40.35
N ILE A 17 36.85 17.50 41.34
CA ILE A 17 37.63 17.92 42.52
C ILE A 17 38.92 17.08 42.51
N GLY A 18 40.04 17.79 42.40
CA GLY A 18 41.36 17.21 42.59
C GLY A 18 41.72 17.11 44.07
N SER A 19 42.44 16.05 44.43
CA SER A 19 43.35 16.01 45.57
C SER A 19 44.50 15.06 45.25
N VAL A 20 45.70 15.62 45.27
CA VAL A 20 47.00 14.96 45.25
C VAL A 20 47.36 14.52 46.68
N VAL A 21 48.11 13.42 46.79
CA VAL A 21 49.03 12.91 47.86
C VAL A 21 48.79 11.39 47.89
N GLY A 22 49.70 10.48 47.53
CA GLY A 22 51.15 10.44 47.67
C GLY A 22 51.47 9.30 48.67
N THR A 23 52.14 8.22 48.24
CA THR A 23 53.22 7.46 48.95
C THR A 23 53.58 6.14 48.24
N MET A 24 54.84 6.11 47.77
CA MET A 24 55.84 5.03 47.62
C MET A 24 55.50 3.54 47.41
N LEU A 25 55.98 3.06 46.24
CA LEU A 25 57.02 2.03 46.03
C LEU A 25 56.99 0.68 46.80
N ALA A 26 56.82 -0.40 46.02
CA ALA A 26 57.64 -1.61 46.17
C ALA A 26 57.92 -2.19 44.77
N LEU A 27 59.21 -2.23 44.43
CA LEU A 27 59.79 -2.82 43.21
C LEU A 27 59.69 -4.35 43.26
N GLY A 28 59.14 -4.93 42.20
CA GLY A 28 59.21 -6.36 41.90
C GLY A 28 59.34 -6.53 40.39
N THR A 29 60.54 -6.86 39.96
CA THR A 29 61.03 -7.06 38.59
C THR A 29 60.11 -7.88 37.68
N LEU A 30 59.77 -7.34 36.52
CA LEU A 30 60.04 -7.90 35.18
C LEU A 30 59.80 -6.80 34.14
N SER A 31 60.86 -6.43 33.43
CA SER A 31 60.90 -5.39 32.41
C SER A 31 60.25 -5.86 31.11
N GLY A 32 59.12 -5.26 30.75
CA GLY A 32 58.63 -5.15 29.37
C GLY A 32 58.21 -3.70 29.15
N CYS A 33 58.58 -3.08 28.02
CA CYS A 33 58.08 -1.75 27.65
C CYS A 33 56.54 -1.74 27.70
N PRO A 34 55.89 -0.66 28.16
CA PRO A 34 54.43 -0.59 28.12
C PRO A 34 53.97 -0.78 26.67
N ASP A 35 53.12 -1.78 26.44
CA ASP A 35 52.59 -2.09 25.13
C ASP A 35 51.94 -0.85 24.49
N ASN A 36 52.17 -0.64 23.19
CA ASN A 36 51.61 0.50 22.47
C ASN A 36 50.06 0.38 22.42
N PRO A 37 49.30 1.26 23.09
CA PRO A 37 47.84 1.16 23.09
C PRO A 37 47.19 1.42 21.73
N TYR A 38 47.96 1.92 20.75
CA TYR A 38 47.51 2.14 19.38
C TYR A 38 47.88 0.98 18.43
N ASP A 39 48.56 -0.06 18.90
CA ASP A 39 48.82 -1.27 18.13
C ASP A 39 47.70 -2.30 18.35
N ALA A 40 47.11 -2.80 17.26
CA ALA A 40 46.11 -3.85 17.33
C ALA A 40 46.65 -5.14 17.97
N ASN A 41 47.94 -5.46 17.80
CA ASN A 41 48.54 -6.67 18.39
C ASN A 41 48.48 -6.66 19.93
N THR A 42 48.70 -5.49 20.53
CA THR A 42 48.60 -5.29 21.98
C THR A 42 47.23 -5.70 22.52
N TRP A 43 46.16 -5.38 21.80
CA TRP A 43 44.80 -5.72 22.22
C TRP A 43 44.41 -7.14 21.82
N ILE A 44 44.93 -7.67 20.70
CA ILE A 44 44.74 -9.07 20.30
C ILE A 44 45.23 -10.03 21.39
N GLU A 45 46.40 -9.77 21.98
CA GLU A 45 46.94 -10.61 23.06
C GLU A 45 46.04 -10.62 24.30
N LYS A 46 45.41 -9.47 24.60
CA LYS A 46 44.51 -9.27 25.75
C LYS A 46 43.14 -9.93 25.60
N LEU A 47 42.76 -10.38 24.40
CA LEU A 47 41.53 -11.17 24.19
C LEU A 47 41.51 -12.50 24.97
N ASN A 48 42.66 -12.97 25.44
CA ASN A 48 42.76 -14.16 26.29
C ASN A 48 42.53 -13.89 27.77
N SER A 49 42.50 -12.62 28.20
CA SER A 49 42.35 -12.23 29.59
C SER A 49 40.88 -11.96 29.91
N PRO A 50 40.23 -12.73 30.81
CA PRO A 50 38.85 -12.47 31.20
C PRO A 50 38.61 -11.07 31.77
N LYS A 51 39.64 -10.46 32.39
CA LYS A 51 39.56 -9.12 32.98
C LYS A 51 39.65 -8.00 31.94
N GLU A 52 40.38 -8.23 30.86
CA GLU A 52 40.61 -7.22 29.82
C GLU A 52 39.78 -7.49 28.55
N PHE A 53 39.02 -8.59 28.49
CA PHE A 53 38.34 -9.05 27.29
C PHE A 53 37.43 -7.98 26.66
N ASP A 54 36.48 -7.44 27.44
CA ASP A 54 35.52 -6.45 26.92
C ASP A 54 36.21 -5.15 26.49
N ARG A 55 37.27 -4.75 27.21
CA ARG A 55 38.09 -3.60 26.85
C ARG A 55 38.85 -3.87 25.55
N ALA A 56 39.51 -5.02 25.43
CA ALA A 56 40.25 -5.40 24.24
C ALA A 56 39.36 -5.43 23.00
N VAL A 57 38.14 -5.98 23.11
CA VAL A 57 37.15 -5.97 22.02
C VAL A 57 36.79 -4.53 21.61
N THR A 58 36.59 -3.64 22.58
CA THR A 58 36.26 -2.22 22.34
C THR A 58 37.41 -1.48 21.66
N GLU A 59 38.64 -1.67 22.13
CA GLU A 59 39.81 -0.99 21.56
C GLU A 59 40.12 -1.52 20.15
N LEU A 60 39.94 -2.83 19.90
CA LEU A 60 40.09 -3.39 18.55
C LEU A 60 39.06 -2.85 17.56
N GLU A 61 37.84 -2.57 18.03
CA GLU A 61 36.84 -1.88 17.21
C GLU A 61 37.27 -0.44 16.90
N HIS A 62 37.71 0.31 17.91
CA HIS A 62 38.18 1.70 17.75
C HIS A 62 39.38 1.82 16.81
N LEU A 63 40.30 0.85 16.84
CA LEU A 63 41.46 0.82 15.94
C LEU A 63 41.08 0.47 14.50
N CYS A 64 39.88 -0.08 14.28
CA CYS A 64 39.34 -0.43 12.95
C CYS A 64 40.22 -1.39 12.13
N ASN A 65 41.17 -2.11 12.75
CA ASN A 65 42.16 -2.90 12.04
C ASN A 65 41.63 -4.33 11.73
N PRO A 66 41.42 -4.69 10.46
CA PRO A 66 40.84 -5.98 10.08
C PRO A 66 41.76 -7.18 10.40
N LYS A 67 43.06 -6.96 10.68
CA LYS A 67 43.96 -8.03 11.16
C LYS A 67 43.49 -8.66 12.47
N ALA A 68 42.65 -7.96 13.24
CA ALA A 68 42.08 -8.47 14.47
C ALA A 68 40.99 -9.54 14.26
N ILE A 69 40.39 -9.61 13.07
CA ILE A 69 39.23 -10.49 12.80
C ILE A 69 39.49 -11.96 13.19
N PRO A 70 40.59 -12.61 12.75
CA PRO A 70 40.82 -14.02 13.11
C PRO A 70 40.99 -14.24 14.63
N ALA A 71 41.64 -13.30 15.33
CA ALA A 71 41.81 -13.39 16.77
C ALA A 71 40.49 -13.18 17.52
N LEU A 72 39.67 -12.22 17.07
CA LEU A 72 38.33 -11.99 17.58
C LEU A 72 37.42 -13.20 17.33
N GLY A 73 37.56 -13.90 16.19
CA GLY A 73 36.85 -15.15 15.91
C GLY A 73 37.16 -16.25 16.93
N LYS A 74 38.45 -16.50 17.19
CA LYS A 74 38.89 -17.46 18.23
C LYS A 74 38.43 -17.04 19.63
N ALA A 75 38.40 -15.74 19.91
CA ALA A 75 37.90 -15.23 21.18
C ALA A 75 36.38 -15.39 21.30
N TRP A 76 35.66 -15.19 20.20
CA TRP A 76 34.21 -15.37 20.10
C TRP A 76 33.82 -16.82 20.42
N GLU A 77 34.46 -17.81 19.79
CA GLU A 77 34.22 -19.23 20.07
C GLU A 77 34.46 -19.58 21.54
N ARG A 78 35.61 -19.18 22.09
CA ARG A 78 36.01 -19.52 23.47
C ARG A 78 35.12 -18.90 24.55
N ASN A 79 34.55 -17.73 24.30
CA ASN A 79 33.72 -17.00 25.28
C ASN A 79 32.21 -17.25 25.06
N SER A 80 31.86 -18.44 24.60
CA SER A 80 30.50 -18.90 24.35
C SER A 80 29.75 -18.07 23.30
N LYS A 81 30.44 -17.57 22.27
CA LYS A 81 29.87 -16.85 21.11
C LYS A 81 29.16 -15.53 21.46
N PRO A 82 29.83 -14.54 22.09
CA PRO A 82 29.20 -13.29 22.49
C PRO A 82 28.82 -12.45 21.27
N GLN A 83 27.56 -12.01 21.23
CA GLN A 83 27.00 -11.26 20.09
C GLN A 83 27.78 -9.97 19.81
N ARG A 84 28.34 -9.35 20.85
CA ARG A 84 29.19 -8.15 20.74
C ARG A 84 30.45 -8.39 19.92
N VAL A 85 31.13 -9.52 20.12
CA VAL A 85 32.37 -9.82 19.38
C VAL A 85 32.06 -10.12 17.91
N LEU A 86 30.98 -10.86 17.65
CA LEU A 86 30.52 -11.09 16.27
C LEU A 86 30.20 -9.77 15.56
N GLN A 87 29.58 -8.83 16.27
CA GLN A 87 29.30 -7.49 15.73
C GLN A 87 30.59 -6.76 15.36
N VAL A 88 31.61 -6.75 16.23
CA VAL A 88 32.92 -6.13 15.92
C VAL A 88 33.58 -6.82 14.73
N VAL A 89 33.53 -8.14 14.62
CA VAL A 89 34.04 -8.88 13.45
C VAL A 89 33.37 -8.38 12.16
N ILE A 90 32.04 -8.25 12.15
CA ILE A 90 31.28 -7.75 11.00
C ILE A 90 31.66 -6.29 10.70
N ASP A 91 31.72 -5.44 11.73
CA ASP A 91 32.06 -4.02 11.58
C ASP A 91 33.49 -3.81 11.09
N LEU A 92 34.42 -4.69 11.44
CA LEU A 92 35.80 -4.69 10.93
C LEU A 92 35.90 -5.19 9.48
N ALA A 93 34.99 -6.07 9.06
CA ALA A 93 34.98 -6.63 7.71
C ALA A 93 34.36 -5.68 6.67
N ARG A 94 33.46 -4.78 7.08
CA ARG A 94 32.86 -3.76 6.20
C ARG A 94 33.92 -2.82 5.61
N PRO A 95 33.80 -2.41 4.33
CA PRO A 95 34.63 -1.32 3.83
C PRO A 95 34.28 -0.02 4.55
N LEU A 96 35.22 0.92 4.60
CA LEU A 96 34.99 2.30 5.04
C LEU A 96 35.50 3.25 3.96
N THR A 97 34.70 4.26 3.65
CA THR A 97 35.20 5.43 2.91
C THR A 97 36.17 6.25 3.78
N PRO A 98 37.02 7.11 3.19
CA PRO A 98 37.86 8.03 3.96
C PRO A 98 37.07 8.87 4.98
N GLN A 99 35.87 9.35 4.58
CA GLN A 99 35.01 10.13 5.45
C GLN A 99 34.49 9.30 6.64
N GLU A 100 33.96 8.10 6.40
CA GLU A 100 33.49 7.23 7.48
C GLU A 100 34.62 6.81 8.42
N ALA A 101 35.83 6.62 7.88
CA ALA A 101 37.00 6.32 8.68
C ALA A 101 37.40 7.52 9.57
N ASP A 102 37.31 8.74 9.06
CA ASP A 102 37.54 9.97 9.84
C ASP A 102 36.48 10.15 10.95
N GLU A 103 35.19 10.01 10.61
CA GLU A 103 34.08 10.09 11.57
C GLU A 103 34.20 9.04 12.69
N LYS A 104 34.76 7.86 12.39
CA LYS A 104 35.01 6.78 13.35
C LYS A 104 36.38 6.84 14.04
N ASN A 105 37.21 7.85 13.74
CA ASN A 105 38.58 7.98 14.22
C ASN A 105 39.50 6.78 13.89
N CYS A 106 39.25 6.11 12.76
CA CYS A 106 40.08 5.02 12.25
C CYS A 106 41.35 5.59 11.58
N THR A 107 42.32 6.05 12.38
CA THR A 107 43.47 6.87 11.92
C THR A 107 44.25 6.30 10.74
N ASP A 108 44.42 4.98 10.69
CA ASP A 108 45.16 4.29 9.61
C ASP A 108 44.43 4.34 8.26
N TYR A 109 43.12 4.63 8.28
CA TYR A 109 42.22 4.57 7.13
C TYR A 109 41.60 5.92 6.76
N MET A 110 41.82 6.99 7.53
CA MET A 110 41.24 8.32 7.27
C MET A 110 41.56 8.87 5.88
N LYS A 111 42.73 8.53 5.31
CA LYS A 111 43.17 9.05 4.01
C LYS A 111 42.67 8.23 2.82
N GLN A 112 42.67 6.89 2.94
CA GLN A 112 42.46 5.98 1.81
C GLN A 112 41.18 5.14 1.95
N GLY A 113 40.49 5.25 3.09
CA GLY A 113 39.44 4.31 3.46
C GLY A 113 40.01 2.95 3.85
N ARG A 114 39.11 2.04 4.24
CA ARG A 114 39.45 0.64 4.53
C ARG A 114 38.77 -0.25 3.47
N PRO A 115 39.49 -1.14 2.78
CA PRO A 115 38.86 -2.10 1.89
C PRO A 115 38.03 -3.12 2.68
N ALA A 116 37.09 -3.79 2.01
CA ALA A 116 36.36 -4.89 2.61
C ALA A 116 37.31 -6.02 3.01
N SER A 117 37.01 -6.71 4.11
CA SER A 117 37.79 -7.84 4.64
C SER A 117 36.88 -9.03 4.96
N TRP A 118 35.85 -9.25 4.13
CA TRP A 118 34.85 -10.29 4.33
C TRP A 118 35.44 -11.71 4.32
N ASP A 119 36.50 -11.96 3.54
CA ASP A 119 37.18 -13.26 3.52
C ASP A 119 37.71 -13.68 4.90
N ALA A 120 38.19 -12.70 5.69
CA ALA A 120 38.66 -12.95 7.04
C ALA A 120 37.52 -13.26 8.02
N ALA A 121 36.34 -12.67 7.80
CA ALA A 121 35.16 -12.87 8.64
C ALA A 121 34.36 -14.13 8.24
N LEU A 122 34.43 -14.55 6.98
CA LEU A 122 33.63 -15.65 6.41
C LEU A 122 33.64 -16.93 7.26
N PRO A 123 34.78 -17.45 7.74
CA PRO A 123 34.79 -18.64 8.60
C PRO A 123 33.95 -18.46 9.88
N ILE A 124 34.02 -17.28 10.49
CA ILE A 124 33.31 -16.96 11.74
C ILE A 124 31.80 -16.81 11.48
N LEU A 125 31.42 -16.17 10.37
CA LEU A 125 30.03 -16.04 9.96
C LEU A 125 29.42 -17.41 9.64
N LYS A 126 30.18 -18.27 8.94
CA LYS A 126 29.79 -19.67 8.68
C LYS A 126 29.57 -20.42 9.99
N ASP A 127 30.50 -20.36 10.93
CA ASP A 127 30.40 -21.08 12.21
C ASP A 127 29.26 -20.58 13.10
N ALA A 128 28.88 -19.30 12.98
CA ALA A 128 27.72 -18.73 13.65
C ALA A 128 26.40 -19.30 13.10
N ILE A 129 26.32 -19.52 11.78
CA ILE A 129 25.14 -20.11 11.13
C ILE A 129 25.11 -21.63 11.33
N ASP A 130 26.23 -22.31 11.11
CA ASP A 130 26.34 -23.75 11.21
C ASP A 130 26.07 -24.23 12.63
N GLY A 131 26.70 -23.57 13.61
CA GLY A 131 26.54 -23.82 15.03
C GLY A 131 25.25 -23.25 15.65
N LEU A 132 24.21 -22.98 14.85
CA LEU A 132 22.89 -22.58 15.33
C LEU A 132 22.26 -23.67 16.21
N GLU A 133 21.90 -23.28 17.43
CA GLU A 133 21.22 -24.10 18.43
C GLU A 133 19.76 -23.62 18.57
N LEU A 134 18.79 -24.47 18.22
CA LEU A 134 17.37 -24.09 18.13
C LEU A 134 16.76 -23.59 19.46
N GLY A 135 17.30 -24.06 20.60
CA GLY A 135 16.85 -23.66 21.94
C GLY A 135 17.56 -22.44 22.52
N SER A 136 18.55 -21.87 21.84
CA SER A 136 19.40 -20.79 22.37
C SER A 136 19.14 -19.48 21.64
N GLN A 137 18.49 -18.53 22.32
CA GLN A 137 18.20 -17.21 21.76
C GLN A 137 19.48 -16.48 21.30
N ARG A 138 20.56 -16.60 22.07
CA ARG A 138 21.89 -16.04 21.71
C ARG A 138 22.43 -16.65 20.42
N SER A 139 22.29 -17.97 20.25
CA SER A 139 22.71 -18.66 19.02
C SER A 139 21.89 -18.22 17.81
N ILE A 140 20.56 -18.12 17.98
CA ILE A 140 19.63 -17.61 16.94
C ILE A 140 20.02 -16.18 16.54
N ASP A 141 20.20 -15.27 17.49
CA ASP A 141 20.53 -13.87 17.19
C ASP A 141 21.93 -13.70 16.57
N GLY A 142 22.87 -14.58 16.92
CA GLY A 142 24.18 -14.66 16.25
C GLY A 142 24.07 -15.10 14.80
N ALA A 143 23.32 -16.18 14.53
CA ALA A 143 23.11 -16.70 13.18
C ALA A 143 22.33 -15.71 12.29
N VAL A 144 21.34 -15.00 12.82
CA VAL A 144 20.63 -13.91 12.12
C VAL A 144 21.63 -12.84 11.67
N LYS A 145 22.44 -12.30 12.59
CA LYS A 145 23.45 -11.28 12.25
C LYS A 145 24.46 -11.77 11.22
N ALA A 146 24.88 -13.02 11.32
CA ALA A 146 25.81 -13.60 10.36
C ALA A 146 25.17 -13.73 8.96
N ALA A 147 23.90 -14.12 8.86
CA ALA A 147 23.19 -14.19 7.59
C ALA A 147 22.99 -12.78 6.97
N GLU A 148 22.65 -11.78 7.78
CA GLU A 148 22.58 -10.37 7.32
C GLU A 148 23.91 -9.89 6.75
N ALA A 149 25.01 -10.17 7.48
CA ALA A 149 26.36 -9.81 7.08
C ALA A 149 26.78 -10.51 5.78
N LEU A 150 26.46 -11.79 5.59
CA LEU A 150 26.71 -12.48 4.33
C LEU A 150 25.90 -11.87 3.18
N GLY A 151 24.65 -11.48 3.42
CA GLY A 151 23.84 -10.78 2.42
C GLY A 151 24.42 -9.42 2.03
N GLU A 152 24.97 -8.68 2.99
CA GLU A 152 25.67 -7.41 2.73
C GLU A 152 27.01 -7.61 2.01
N ALA A 153 27.77 -8.63 2.40
CA ALA A 153 29.08 -8.94 1.84
C ALA A 153 29.02 -9.34 0.36
N GLN A 154 27.93 -10.04 -0.03
CA GLN A 154 27.72 -10.57 -1.39
C GLN A 154 28.91 -11.40 -1.93
N ILE A 155 29.68 -12.04 -1.04
CA ILE A 155 30.80 -12.91 -1.41
C ILE A 155 30.28 -14.24 -1.96
N PRO A 156 30.79 -14.78 -3.09
CA PRO A 156 30.26 -15.99 -3.73
C PRO A 156 30.13 -17.20 -2.81
N GLU A 157 31.10 -17.42 -1.92
CA GLU A 157 31.14 -18.50 -0.94
C GLU A 157 30.01 -18.39 0.10
N GLY A 158 29.49 -17.18 0.32
CA GLY A 158 28.36 -16.91 1.21
C GLY A 158 27.06 -17.54 0.74
N VAL A 159 26.87 -17.74 -0.57
CA VAL A 159 25.63 -18.28 -1.14
C VAL A 159 25.31 -19.67 -0.59
N ASN A 160 26.29 -20.59 -0.62
CA ASN A 160 26.07 -21.96 -0.16
C ASN A 160 25.75 -22.03 1.34
N ILE A 161 26.40 -21.18 2.15
CA ILE A 161 26.13 -21.08 3.59
C ILE A 161 24.69 -20.64 3.84
N LEU A 162 24.22 -19.64 3.08
CA LEU A 162 22.84 -19.16 3.19
C LEU A 162 21.84 -20.20 2.67
N ILE A 163 22.14 -20.91 1.58
CA ILE A 163 21.32 -22.02 1.07
C ILE A 163 21.17 -23.11 2.13
N ASP A 164 22.26 -23.50 2.79
CA ASP A 164 22.24 -24.51 3.86
C ASP A 164 21.39 -24.03 5.05
N ALA A 165 21.46 -22.74 5.40
CA ALA A 165 20.60 -22.14 6.41
C ALA A 165 19.12 -22.20 6.03
N VAL A 166 18.76 -21.90 4.77
CA VAL A 166 17.38 -21.95 4.26
C VAL A 166 16.81 -23.37 4.27
N ASN A 167 17.62 -24.36 3.88
CA ASN A 167 17.22 -25.77 3.78
C ASN A 167 17.21 -26.52 5.12
N ARG A 168 17.68 -25.89 6.20
CA ARG A 168 17.73 -26.51 7.52
C ARG A 168 16.33 -26.87 8.00
N LYS A 169 16.14 -28.15 8.36
CA LYS A 169 14.88 -28.67 8.89
C LYS A 169 14.61 -28.10 10.29
N MET A 170 13.45 -27.49 10.48
CA MET A 170 13.00 -26.88 11.73
C MET A 170 11.49 -27.05 11.86
N ASN A 171 10.96 -27.07 13.08
CA ASN A 171 9.52 -27.00 13.29
C ASN A 171 9.02 -25.61 12.84
N PRO A 172 7.87 -25.50 12.13
CA PRO A 172 7.31 -24.20 11.75
C PRO A 172 7.11 -23.22 12.93
N LYS A 173 6.99 -23.72 14.17
CA LYS A 173 6.84 -22.90 15.38
C LYS A 173 8.16 -22.50 16.04
N ASP A 174 9.30 -22.97 15.57
CA ASP A 174 10.60 -22.66 16.18
C ASP A 174 10.96 -21.18 15.97
N ASN A 175 11.44 -20.51 17.01
CA ASN A 175 11.96 -19.13 16.90
C ASN A 175 13.15 -19.03 15.93
N ALA A 176 13.87 -20.13 15.71
CA ALA A 176 14.97 -20.23 14.77
C ALA A 176 14.56 -20.02 13.30
N GLN A 177 13.26 -20.05 12.96
CA GLN A 177 12.76 -19.68 11.64
C GLN A 177 13.19 -18.25 11.23
N ARG A 178 13.50 -17.37 12.20
CA ARG A 178 14.11 -16.05 11.95
C ARG A 178 15.42 -16.14 11.17
N VAL A 179 16.23 -17.16 11.41
CA VAL A 179 17.49 -17.38 10.66
C VAL A 179 17.17 -17.72 9.20
N ARG A 180 16.18 -18.60 8.95
CA ARG A 180 15.73 -18.93 7.59
C ARG A 180 15.18 -17.72 6.86
N LEU A 181 14.31 -16.92 7.50
CA LEU A 181 13.78 -15.67 6.93
C LEU A 181 14.91 -14.70 6.53
N THR A 182 15.90 -14.54 7.42
CA THR A 182 17.04 -13.66 7.19
C THR A 182 17.93 -14.17 6.07
N ALA A 183 18.21 -15.48 6.04
CA ALA A 183 18.99 -16.11 4.99
C ALA A 183 18.30 -16.00 3.62
N ILE A 184 16.98 -16.15 3.56
CA ILE A 184 16.18 -15.92 2.35
C ILE A 184 16.33 -14.47 1.87
N ALA A 185 16.17 -13.49 2.76
CA ALA A 185 16.33 -12.08 2.40
C ALA A 185 17.77 -11.76 1.94
N ALA A 186 18.77 -12.37 2.58
CA ALA A 186 20.17 -12.25 2.19
C ALA A 186 20.43 -12.85 0.81
N LEU A 187 19.87 -14.02 0.49
CA LEU A 187 19.95 -14.64 -0.84
C LEU A 187 19.35 -13.76 -1.93
N GLY A 188 18.30 -12.98 -1.63
CA GLY A 188 17.69 -12.02 -2.57
C GLY A 188 18.66 -10.92 -3.05
N LYS A 189 19.75 -10.66 -2.31
CA LYS A 189 20.80 -9.73 -2.73
C LYS A 189 21.78 -10.36 -3.72
N TYR A 190 21.81 -11.68 -3.85
CA TYR A 190 22.66 -12.37 -4.81
C TYR A 190 21.96 -12.49 -6.16
N LYS A 191 22.70 -12.47 -7.26
CA LYS A 191 22.18 -12.81 -8.60
C LYS A 191 22.55 -14.25 -9.00
N ASP A 192 22.71 -15.10 -8.00
CA ASP A 192 23.20 -16.47 -8.17
C ASP A 192 22.08 -17.44 -8.56
N LYS A 193 22.38 -18.35 -9.50
CA LYS A 193 21.41 -19.31 -10.01
C LYS A 193 21.00 -20.37 -8.98
N ALA A 194 21.93 -20.82 -8.13
CA ALA A 194 21.62 -21.75 -7.06
C ALA A 194 20.71 -21.08 -6.01
N ALA A 195 20.92 -19.80 -5.71
CA ALA A 195 20.01 -19.02 -4.88
C ALA A 195 18.58 -18.98 -5.46
N VAL A 196 18.42 -18.70 -6.76
CA VAL A 196 17.09 -18.75 -7.43
C VAL A 196 16.45 -20.12 -7.27
N ILE A 197 17.20 -21.21 -7.52
CA ILE A 197 16.69 -22.58 -7.40
C ILE A 197 16.24 -22.89 -5.97
N THR A 198 17.04 -22.50 -4.96
CA THR A 198 16.69 -22.71 -3.55
C THR A 198 15.42 -21.94 -3.18
N LEU A 199 15.32 -20.66 -3.56
CA LEU A 199 14.12 -19.86 -3.30
C LEU A 199 12.89 -20.40 -4.04
N ALA A 200 13.06 -20.90 -5.26
CA ALA A 200 11.99 -21.55 -6.01
C ALA A 200 11.47 -22.81 -5.31
N ASN A 201 12.37 -23.60 -4.73
CA ASN A 201 11.98 -24.78 -3.94
C ASN A 201 11.23 -24.37 -2.67
N VAL A 202 11.63 -23.28 -2.02
CA VAL A 202 10.89 -22.71 -0.88
C VAL A 202 9.47 -22.32 -1.30
N VAL A 203 9.31 -21.62 -2.42
CA VAL A 203 7.98 -21.22 -2.93
C VAL A 203 7.11 -22.43 -3.29
N ARG A 204 7.68 -23.46 -3.90
CA ARG A 204 6.95 -24.64 -4.37
C ARG A 204 6.63 -25.66 -3.28
N ALA A 205 7.26 -25.55 -2.11
CA ALA A 205 6.98 -26.43 -0.98
C ALA A 205 5.58 -26.20 -0.40
N ASP A 206 4.98 -27.26 0.13
CA ASP A 206 3.63 -27.23 0.72
C ASP A 206 3.57 -26.21 1.86
N THR A 207 2.55 -25.35 1.86
CA THR A 207 2.36 -24.32 2.90
C THR A 207 2.13 -24.89 4.30
N SER A 208 1.74 -26.17 4.43
CA SER A 208 1.67 -26.86 5.73
C SER A 208 3.05 -27.24 6.29
N SER A 209 4.07 -27.32 5.43
CA SER A 209 5.44 -27.72 5.81
C SER A 209 6.29 -26.57 6.34
N GLN A 210 5.82 -25.32 6.21
CA GLN A 210 6.58 -24.14 6.59
C GLN A 210 5.67 -22.93 6.90
N PRO A 211 6.14 -21.97 7.72
CA PRO A 211 5.39 -20.75 7.98
C PRO A 211 5.11 -19.97 6.68
N PRO A 212 3.91 -19.39 6.48
CA PRO A 212 3.60 -18.58 5.31
C PRO A 212 4.60 -17.43 5.09
N GLN A 213 5.15 -16.86 6.17
CA GLN A 213 6.16 -15.79 6.10
C GLN A 213 7.42 -16.21 5.33
N ILE A 214 7.79 -17.49 5.36
CA ILE A 214 8.95 -18.02 4.62
C ILE A 214 8.69 -17.97 3.11
N VAL A 215 7.49 -18.34 2.66
CA VAL A 215 7.08 -18.24 1.25
C VAL A 215 7.07 -16.79 0.79
N GLY A 216 6.43 -15.90 1.58
CA GLY A 216 6.39 -14.48 1.27
C GLY A 216 7.79 -13.84 1.21
N ALA A 217 8.71 -14.24 2.11
CA ALA A 217 10.09 -13.79 2.09
C ALA A 217 10.82 -14.28 0.82
N ALA A 218 10.59 -15.52 0.39
CA ALA A 218 11.22 -16.07 -0.81
C ALA A 218 10.74 -15.36 -2.08
N ILE A 219 9.45 -15.04 -2.17
CA ILE A 219 8.89 -14.24 -3.27
C ILE A 219 9.52 -12.84 -3.30
N ASN A 220 9.64 -12.18 -2.15
CA ASN A 220 10.29 -10.87 -2.06
C ASN A 220 11.76 -10.96 -2.49
N ALA A 221 12.50 -11.96 -1.99
CA ALA A 221 13.89 -12.17 -2.35
C ALA A 221 14.04 -12.39 -3.86
N LEU A 222 13.23 -13.26 -4.48
CA LEU A 222 13.22 -13.44 -5.94
C LEU A 222 12.94 -12.14 -6.71
N GLY A 223 12.05 -11.29 -6.20
CA GLY A 223 11.79 -9.95 -6.75
C GLY A 223 12.99 -9.00 -6.62
N ASP A 224 13.70 -9.05 -5.49
CA ASP A 224 14.88 -8.22 -5.22
C ASP A 224 16.08 -8.61 -6.08
N MET A 225 16.19 -9.89 -6.47
CA MET A 225 17.25 -10.39 -7.36
C MET A 225 17.17 -9.75 -8.75
N LYS A 226 15.95 -9.46 -9.23
CA LYS A 226 15.66 -8.90 -10.57
C LYS A 226 16.35 -9.67 -11.71
N THR A 227 16.42 -10.99 -11.61
CA THR A 227 17.02 -11.87 -12.63
C THR A 227 15.96 -12.48 -13.54
N ALA A 228 16.31 -12.76 -14.80
CA ALA A 228 15.39 -13.40 -15.74
C ALA A 228 14.99 -14.81 -15.27
N GLU A 229 15.89 -15.50 -14.57
CA GLU A 229 15.69 -16.83 -14.00
C GLU A 229 14.63 -16.86 -12.90
N ALA A 230 14.38 -15.73 -12.21
CA ALA A 230 13.35 -15.64 -11.18
C ALA A 230 11.93 -15.52 -11.78
N ILE A 231 11.79 -15.01 -13.01
CA ILE A 231 10.49 -14.71 -13.64
C ILE A 231 9.59 -15.95 -13.71
N PRO A 232 10.03 -17.13 -14.23
CA PRO A 232 9.16 -18.31 -14.28
C PRO A 232 8.61 -18.73 -12.91
N VAL A 233 9.44 -18.60 -11.87
CA VAL A 233 9.06 -18.94 -10.49
C VAL A 233 8.04 -17.95 -9.95
N LEU A 234 8.22 -16.65 -10.20
CA LEU A 234 7.27 -15.62 -9.80
C LEU A 234 5.92 -15.77 -10.53
N LEU A 235 5.94 -16.13 -11.82
CA LEU A 235 4.71 -16.44 -12.58
C LEU A 235 3.98 -17.66 -12.01
N GLU A 236 4.69 -18.74 -11.64
CA GLU A 236 4.07 -19.87 -10.94
C GLU A 236 3.51 -19.47 -9.58
N SER A 237 4.26 -18.65 -8.82
CA SER A 237 3.89 -18.19 -7.47
C SER A 237 2.55 -17.45 -7.46
N MET A 238 2.28 -16.72 -8.53
CA MET A 238 1.05 -15.97 -8.74
C MET A 238 -0.20 -16.84 -8.57
N TYR A 239 -0.11 -18.10 -9.01
CA TYR A 239 -1.21 -19.07 -8.98
C TYR A 239 -1.11 -20.07 -7.83
N ARG A 240 0.11 -20.43 -7.41
CA ARG A 240 0.33 -21.37 -6.30
C ARG A 240 0.06 -20.75 -4.93
N ALA A 241 0.32 -19.46 -4.79
CA ALA A 241 0.30 -18.79 -3.51
C ALA A 241 -0.47 -17.46 -3.57
N PRO A 242 -1.78 -17.49 -3.89
CA PRO A 242 -2.60 -16.28 -4.12
C PRO A 242 -2.66 -15.36 -2.90
N LEU A 243 -2.46 -15.88 -1.68
CA LEU A 243 -2.32 -15.08 -0.46
C LEU A 243 -1.16 -14.06 -0.54
N PHE A 244 -0.12 -14.35 -1.33
CA PHE A 244 1.03 -13.48 -1.56
C PHE A 244 0.96 -12.75 -2.90
N PHE A 245 -0.21 -12.67 -3.53
CA PHE A 245 -0.35 -12.05 -4.85
C PHE A 245 0.16 -10.62 -4.87
N THR A 246 -0.04 -9.83 -3.81
CA THR A 246 0.51 -8.47 -3.66
C THR A 246 2.04 -8.44 -3.75
N GLN A 247 2.73 -9.38 -3.10
CA GLN A 247 4.19 -9.51 -3.15
C GLN A 247 4.65 -9.98 -4.55
N VAL A 248 3.97 -10.99 -5.11
CA VAL A 248 4.27 -11.51 -6.46
C VAL A 248 4.10 -10.42 -7.52
N ARG A 249 3.00 -9.68 -7.45
CA ARG A 249 2.67 -8.56 -8.33
C ARG A 249 3.78 -7.51 -8.32
N ARG A 250 4.22 -7.07 -7.13
CA ARG A 250 5.36 -6.14 -7.01
C ARG A 250 6.66 -6.72 -7.58
N ALA A 251 6.96 -7.98 -7.26
CA ALA A 251 8.17 -8.65 -7.73
C ALA A 251 8.21 -8.78 -9.27
N LEU A 252 7.08 -9.14 -9.89
CA LEU A 252 6.94 -9.22 -11.34
C LEU A 252 7.08 -7.85 -12.00
N VAL A 253 6.49 -6.79 -11.45
CA VAL A 253 6.67 -5.43 -11.97
C VAL A 253 8.13 -4.97 -11.85
N ALA A 254 8.81 -5.30 -10.75
CA ALA A 254 10.22 -4.98 -10.55
C ALA A 254 11.17 -5.74 -11.49
N ALA A 255 10.78 -6.93 -11.97
CA ALA A 255 11.53 -7.72 -12.94
C ALA A 255 11.48 -7.14 -14.37
N GLY A 256 10.50 -6.27 -14.66
CA GLY A 256 10.52 -5.41 -15.84
C GLY A 256 9.84 -5.96 -17.10
N PRO A 257 10.10 -5.33 -18.26
CA PRO A 257 9.29 -5.52 -19.47
C PRO A 257 9.29 -6.94 -20.05
N THR A 258 10.30 -7.76 -19.76
CA THR A 258 10.36 -9.16 -20.20
C THR A 258 9.19 -9.99 -19.65
N VAL A 259 8.66 -9.61 -18.48
CA VAL A 259 7.48 -10.22 -17.87
C VAL A 259 6.23 -10.02 -18.75
N ALA A 260 6.08 -8.88 -19.40
CA ALA A 260 4.91 -8.61 -20.25
C ALA A 260 4.79 -9.65 -21.38
N GLY A 261 5.92 -10.04 -21.99
CA GLY A 261 5.95 -11.07 -23.03
C GLY A 261 5.41 -12.42 -22.55
N GLU A 262 5.79 -12.86 -21.35
CA GLU A 262 5.29 -14.10 -20.75
C GLU A 262 3.82 -14.00 -20.32
N LEU A 263 3.40 -12.87 -19.74
CA LEU A 263 2.00 -12.64 -19.38
C LEU A 263 1.08 -12.62 -20.60
N ARG A 264 1.54 -12.07 -21.74
CA ARG A 264 0.77 -12.16 -23.00
C ARG A 264 0.61 -13.59 -23.48
N LYS A 265 1.63 -14.45 -23.35
CA LYS A 265 1.49 -15.89 -23.65
C LYS A 265 0.50 -16.56 -22.70
N ILE A 266 0.53 -16.21 -21.41
CA ILE A 266 -0.43 -16.73 -20.42
C ILE A 266 -1.85 -16.31 -20.82
N LEU A 267 -2.11 -15.04 -21.13
CA LEU A 267 -3.42 -14.58 -21.58
C LEU A 267 -3.87 -15.24 -22.88
N LYS A 268 -2.96 -15.64 -23.78
CA LYS A 268 -3.27 -16.43 -24.98
C LYS A 268 -3.46 -17.93 -24.71
N HIS A 269 -3.23 -18.38 -23.47
CA HIS A 269 -3.19 -19.79 -23.07
C HIS A 269 -2.10 -20.57 -23.84
N GLU A 270 -0.99 -19.89 -24.18
CA GLU A 270 0.16 -20.43 -24.93
C GLU A 270 1.39 -20.68 -24.03
N HIS A 271 1.31 -20.39 -22.73
CA HIS A 271 2.45 -20.53 -21.82
C HIS A 271 2.55 -21.96 -21.26
N PRO A 272 3.50 -22.80 -21.70
CA PRO A 272 3.50 -24.24 -21.43
C PRO A 272 3.56 -24.56 -19.93
N VAL A 273 4.48 -23.92 -19.19
CA VAL A 273 4.69 -24.18 -17.75
C VAL A 273 3.44 -23.85 -16.92
N ILE A 274 2.75 -22.75 -17.24
CA ILE A 274 1.55 -22.32 -16.50
C ILE A 274 0.36 -23.19 -16.89
N ASN A 275 0.21 -23.55 -18.16
CA ASN A 275 -0.83 -24.49 -18.58
C ASN A 275 -0.66 -25.86 -17.91
N ASP A 276 0.57 -26.39 -17.85
CA ASP A 276 0.88 -27.63 -17.15
C ASP A 276 0.59 -27.53 -15.65
N LEU A 277 0.90 -26.39 -15.02
CA LEU A 277 0.55 -26.12 -13.64
C LEU A 277 -0.97 -26.15 -13.41
N PHE A 278 -1.75 -25.46 -14.26
CA PHE A 278 -3.20 -25.45 -14.15
C PHE A 278 -3.80 -26.85 -14.33
N LYS A 279 -3.26 -27.64 -15.26
CA LYS A 279 -3.68 -29.02 -15.48
C LYS A 279 -3.32 -29.94 -14.30
N ASP A 280 -2.08 -29.88 -13.81
CA ASP A 280 -1.60 -30.71 -12.70
C ASP A 280 -2.32 -30.41 -11.39
N LYS A 281 -2.52 -29.12 -11.10
CA LYS A 281 -3.12 -28.66 -9.84
C LYS A 281 -4.61 -28.35 -9.93
N LYS A 282 -5.23 -28.54 -11.11
CA LYS A 282 -6.65 -28.25 -11.39
C LYS A 282 -7.04 -26.83 -10.98
N LEU A 283 -6.18 -25.85 -11.26
CA LEU A 283 -6.37 -24.45 -10.84
C LEU A 283 -7.42 -23.71 -11.67
N ASP A 284 -7.92 -24.35 -12.73
CA ASP A 284 -9.09 -23.94 -13.50
C ASP A 284 -10.41 -24.26 -12.77
N LYS A 285 -10.35 -24.94 -11.62
CA LYS A 285 -11.52 -25.32 -10.83
C LYS A 285 -11.37 -25.01 -9.35
N TYR A 286 -12.44 -24.47 -8.76
CA TYR A 286 -12.60 -24.38 -7.32
C TYR A 286 -13.40 -25.58 -6.81
N CYS A 287 -12.82 -26.36 -5.89
CA CYS A 287 -13.44 -27.53 -5.28
C CYS A 287 -13.52 -27.39 -3.75
N GLY A 288 -13.90 -26.20 -3.26
CA GLY A 288 -13.90 -25.85 -1.83
C GLY A 288 -12.53 -25.40 -1.32
N ASP A 289 -12.50 -24.69 -0.19
CA ASP A 289 -11.26 -24.10 0.36
C ASP A 289 -10.19 -25.14 0.74
N LYS A 290 -10.63 -26.39 1.00
CA LYS A 290 -9.76 -27.54 1.27
C LYS A 290 -9.52 -28.43 0.04
N GLY A 291 -10.16 -28.13 -1.09
CA GLY A 291 -10.08 -28.93 -2.31
C GLY A 291 -10.73 -30.31 -2.20
N ASP A 292 -11.64 -30.51 -1.23
CA ASP A 292 -12.26 -31.78 -0.89
C ASP A 292 -13.70 -31.93 -1.41
N ALA A 293 -14.23 -30.93 -2.12
CA ALA A 293 -15.55 -31.03 -2.75
C ALA A 293 -15.57 -32.09 -3.86
N LYS A 294 -16.75 -32.68 -4.11
CA LYS A 294 -16.89 -33.69 -5.17
C LYS A 294 -16.68 -33.04 -6.53
N PRO A 295 -16.19 -33.78 -7.55
CA PRO A 295 -15.99 -33.21 -8.89
C PRO A 295 -17.21 -32.52 -9.51
N ALA A 296 -18.43 -32.97 -9.17
CA ALA A 296 -19.69 -32.38 -9.63
C ALA A 296 -20.06 -31.06 -8.91
N GLU A 297 -19.45 -30.77 -7.77
CA GLU A 297 -19.64 -29.55 -6.99
C GLU A 297 -18.59 -28.48 -7.34
N CYS A 298 -17.51 -28.86 -8.04
CA CYS A 298 -16.48 -27.93 -8.46
C CYS A 298 -16.99 -26.90 -9.46
N LYS A 299 -16.51 -25.66 -9.33
CA LYS A 299 -16.84 -24.52 -10.19
C LYS A 299 -15.64 -24.14 -11.05
N ASP A 300 -15.87 -23.84 -12.32
CA ASP A 300 -14.79 -23.31 -13.17
C ASP A 300 -14.40 -21.90 -12.70
N VAL A 301 -13.12 -21.55 -12.82
CA VAL A 301 -12.60 -20.24 -12.44
C VAL A 301 -11.72 -19.62 -13.54
N SER A 302 -11.70 -18.30 -13.61
CA SER A 302 -10.88 -17.53 -14.56
C SER A 302 -9.59 -16.96 -13.94
N ALA A 303 -9.00 -17.67 -12.96
CA ALA A 303 -7.82 -17.21 -12.23
C ALA A 303 -6.64 -16.88 -13.15
N MET A 304 -6.44 -17.69 -14.20
CA MET A 304 -5.35 -17.52 -15.17
C MET A 304 -5.33 -16.11 -15.76
N ASP A 305 -6.47 -15.68 -16.28
CA ASP A 305 -6.65 -14.40 -16.96
C ASP A 305 -6.67 -13.23 -15.98
N TYR A 306 -7.34 -13.42 -14.83
CA TYR A 306 -7.49 -12.39 -13.81
C TYR A 306 -6.12 -11.90 -13.29
N TYR A 307 -5.27 -12.81 -12.80
CA TYR A 307 -4.00 -12.41 -12.21
C TYR A 307 -3.02 -11.87 -13.25
N ALA A 308 -2.98 -12.47 -14.45
CA ALA A 308 -2.12 -12.01 -15.52
C ALA A 308 -2.48 -10.59 -15.99
N SER A 309 -3.78 -10.29 -16.11
CA SER A 309 -4.27 -8.97 -16.51
C SER A 309 -3.90 -7.88 -15.50
N ILE A 310 -4.02 -8.15 -14.20
CA ILE A 310 -3.64 -7.18 -13.15
C ILE A 310 -2.16 -6.77 -13.29
N VAL A 311 -1.26 -7.74 -13.47
CA VAL A 311 0.18 -7.47 -13.56
C VAL A 311 0.51 -6.77 -14.89
N ILE A 312 -0.10 -7.16 -16.01
CA ILE A 312 0.03 -6.45 -17.29
C ILE A 312 -0.37 -4.99 -17.16
N GLY A 313 -1.47 -4.71 -16.46
CA GLY A 313 -1.94 -3.35 -16.23
C GLY A 313 -0.91 -2.47 -15.52
N ASP A 314 -0.19 -3.03 -14.55
CA ASP A 314 0.85 -2.31 -13.80
C ASP A 314 2.18 -2.18 -14.55
N LEU A 315 2.39 -3.00 -15.59
CA LEU A 315 3.51 -2.86 -16.51
C LEU A 315 3.24 -1.79 -17.58
N TYR A 316 2.01 -1.23 -17.66
CA TYR A 316 1.62 -0.21 -18.64
C TYR A 316 1.95 -0.61 -20.10
N ASP A 317 1.93 -1.92 -20.38
CA ASP A 317 2.38 -2.51 -21.65
C ASP A 317 1.31 -2.34 -22.75
N VAL A 318 1.51 -1.36 -23.63
CA VAL A 318 0.58 -1.07 -24.74
C VAL A 318 0.44 -2.25 -25.71
N ASP A 319 1.50 -3.05 -25.88
CA ASP A 319 1.50 -4.23 -26.76
C ASP A 319 0.58 -5.35 -26.25
N SER A 320 0.14 -5.30 -24.99
CA SER A 320 -0.83 -6.24 -24.43
C SER A 320 -2.29 -5.90 -24.75
N VAL A 321 -2.59 -4.72 -25.29
CA VAL A 321 -3.97 -4.30 -25.56
C VAL A 321 -4.73 -5.28 -26.46
N PRO A 322 -4.18 -5.80 -27.58
CA PRO A 322 -4.88 -6.76 -28.42
C PRO A 322 -5.24 -8.06 -27.69
N VAL A 323 -4.35 -8.59 -26.83
CA VAL A 323 -4.63 -9.83 -26.11
C VAL A 323 -5.62 -9.63 -24.96
N LEU A 324 -5.59 -8.47 -24.29
CA LEU A 324 -6.60 -8.11 -23.29
C LEU A 324 -8.00 -7.98 -23.92
N ILE A 325 -8.08 -7.36 -25.11
CA ILE A 325 -9.32 -7.27 -25.90
C ILE A 325 -9.86 -8.65 -26.28
N GLU A 326 -8.98 -9.60 -26.61
CA GLU A 326 -9.40 -10.97 -26.92
C GLU A 326 -9.85 -11.72 -25.66
N ALA A 327 -9.16 -11.55 -24.53
CA ALA A 327 -9.52 -12.14 -23.25
C ALA A 327 -10.91 -11.71 -22.78
N LEU A 328 -11.29 -10.44 -22.99
CA LEU A 328 -12.62 -9.89 -22.66
C LEU A 328 -13.80 -10.62 -23.32
N LYS A 329 -13.56 -11.36 -24.41
CA LYS A 329 -14.60 -12.13 -25.11
C LYS A 329 -14.93 -13.47 -24.44
N ARG A 330 -14.13 -13.88 -23.44
CA ARG A 330 -14.33 -15.14 -22.71
C ARG A 330 -15.55 -15.07 -21.79
N PRO A 331 -16.08 -16.22 -21.34
CA PRO A 331 -17.17 -16.25 -20.38
C PRO A 331 -16.85 -15.49 -19.08
N ALA A 332 -17.80 -14.74 -18.55
CA ALA A 332 -17.68 -14.04 -17.28
C ALA A 332 -17.94 -14.98 -16.11
N ILE A 333 -16.96 -15.82 -15.78
CA ILE A 333 -16.95 -16.70 -14.60
C ILE A 333 -16.08 -16.08 -13.51
N ALA A 334 -16.30 -16.47 -12.25
CA ALA A 334 -15.53 -15.94 -11.12
C ALA A 334 -14.03 -16.25 -11.25
N ALA A 335 -13.15 -15.29 -10.92
CA ALA A 335 -11.71 -15.53 -10.95
C ALA A 335 -11.24 -16.48 -9.86
N TYR A 336 -11.91 -16.49 -8.71
CA TYR A 336 -11.64 -17.35 -7.57
C TYR A 336 -12.89 -17.40 -6.68
N TYR A 337 -12.86 -18.27 -5.66
CA TYR A 337 -13.87 -18.31 -4.60
C TYR A 337 -13.18 -18.22 -3.23
N SER A 338 -13.89 -17.67 -2.24
CA SER A 338 -13.47 -17.67 -0.83
C SER A 338 -14.69 -17.96 0.05
N ASP A 339 -14.64 -19.04 0.84
CA ASP A 339 -15.78 -19.51 1.63
C ASP A 339 -17.04 -19.66 0.75
N TRP A 340 -16.88 -20.22 -0.45
CA TRP A 340 -17.92 -20.37 -1.48
C TRP A 340 -18.51 -19.07 -2.05
N ASN A 341 -17.98 -17.90 -1.69
CA ASN A 341 -18.37 -16.63 -2.29
C ASN A 341 -17.57 -16.39 -3.58
N GLU A 342 -18.28 -15.99 -4.64
CA GLU A 342 -17.69 -15.64 -5.92
C GLU A 342 -16.81 -14.40 -5.79
N GLY A 343 -15.56 -14.52 -6.21
CA GLY A 343 -14.70 -13.39 -6.51
C GLY A 343 -15.14 -12.69 -7.80
N PRO A 344 -14.55 -11.53 -8.12
CA PRO A 344 -14.82 -10.83 -9.37
C PRO A 344 -14.42 -11.70 -10.58
N PRO A 345 -15.08 -11.53 -11.74
CA PRO A 345 -14.68 -12.24 -12.95
C PRO A 345 -13.39 -11.64 -13.56
N ALA A 346 -12.70 -12.40 -14.43
CA ALA A 346 -11.45 -11.94 -15.08
C ALA A 346 -11.60 -10.61 -15.83
N GLN A 347 -12.77 -10.36 -16.42
CA GLN A 347 -13.08 -9.15 -17.16
C GLN A 347 -12.90 -7.87 -16.32
N ASN A 348 -13.08 -7.94 -14.99
CA ASN A 348 -12.81 -6.80 -14.12
C ASN A 348 -11.32 -6.42 -14.14
N ALA A 349 -10.43 -7.42 -14.08
CA ALA A 349 -8.99 -7.21 -14.14
C ALA A 349 -8.53 -6.80 -15.54
N GLU A 350 -9.12 -7.35 -16.59
CA GLU A 350 -8.83 -6.98 -17.98
C GLU A 350 -9.23 -5.52 -18.26
N LEU A 351 -10.42 -5.10 -17.82
CA LEU A 351 -10.87 -3.71 -17.91
C LEU A 351 -9.99 -2.76 -17.07
N ASP A 352 -9.59 -3.13 -15.85
CA ASP A 352 -8.65 -2.33 -15.06
C ASP A 352 -7.27 -2.24 -15.72
N ALA A 353 -6.78 -3.31 -16.33
CA ALA A 353 -5.54 -3.29 -17.09
C ALA A 353 -5.60 -2.33 -18.27
N LEU A 354 -6.68 -2.37 -19.05
CA LEU A 354 -6.93 -1.42 -20.14
C LEU A 354 -7.05 0.02 -19.62
N ARG A 355 -7.68 0.24 -18.46
CA ARG A 355 -7.75 1.54 -17.79
C ARG A 355 -6.37 2.08 -17.43
N LYS A 356 -5.48 1.24 -16.90
CA LYS A 356 -4.10 1.59 -16.52
C LYS A 356 -3.19 1.80 -17.72
N ILE A 357 -3.35 1.02 -18.79
CA ILE A 357 -2.61 1.23 -20.04
C ILE A 357 -3.09 2.52 -20.74
N GLY A 358 -4.41 2.71 -20.85
CA GLY A 358 -5.03 3.91 -21.41
C GLY A 358 -4.80 4.07 -22.91
N SER A 359 -4.74 2.96 -23.65
CA SER A 359 -4.61 3.00 -25.11
C SER A 359 -5.97 3.25 -25.77
N PRO A 360 -6.08 4.23 -26.69
CA PRO A 360 -7.29 4.44 -27.51
C PRO A 360 -7.74 3.22 -28.31
N ASP A 361 -6.82 2.32 -28.64
CA ASP A 361 -7.13 1.10 -29.40
C ASP A 361 -8.16 0.19 -28.69
N ALA A 362 -8.32 0.33 -27.38
CA ALA A 362 -9.30 -0.42 -26.60
C ALA A 362 -10.70 0.21 -26.56
N ALA A 363 -10.83 1.49 -26.92
CA ALA A 363 -12.04 2.27 -26.69
C ALA A 363 -13.27 1.70 -27.40
N GLY A 364 -13.13 1.24 -28.65
CA GLY A 364 -14.22 0.62 -29.41
C GLY A 364 -14.75 -0.65 -28.74
N THR A 365 -13.87 -1.55 -28.30
CA THR A 365 -14.27 -2.79 -27.61
C THR A 365 -14.90 -2.50 -26.26
N VAL A 366 -14.33 -1.59 -25.47
CA VAL A 366 -14.88 -1.21 -24.16
C VAL A 366 -16.27 -0.58 -24.31
N LEU A 367 -16.47 0.28 -25.33
CA LEU A 367 -17.78 0.85 -25.63
C LEU A 367 -18.80 -0.23 -26.06
N ALA A 368 -18.36 -1.23 -26.81
CA ALA A 368 -19.23 -2.34 -27.21
C ALA A 368 -19.75 -3.10 -25.98
N ILE A 369 -18.90 -3.37 -24.98
CA ILE A 369 -19.33 -3.99 -23.71
C ILE A 369 -20.28 -3.07 -22.96
N ALA A 370 -19.94 -1.79 -22.79
CA ALA A 370 -20.76 -0.81 -22.08
C ALA A 370 -22.18 -0.70 -22.67
N SER A 371 -22.28 -0.72 -24.01
CA SER A 371 -23.54 -0.55 -24.75
C SER A 371 -24.33 -1.83 -25.02
N ASP A 372 -23.76 -3.01 -24.74
CA ASP A 372 -24.50 -4.27 -24.89
C ASP A 372 -25.52 -4.44 -23.76
N THR A 373 -26.80 -4.30 -24.10
CA THR A 373 -27.90 -4.47 -23.13
C THR A 373 -28.09 -5.90 -22.63
N LYS A 374 -27.40 -6.89 -23.23
CA LYS A 374 -27.41 -8.29 -22.80
C LYS A 374 -26.27 -8.63 -21.84
N ALA A 375 -25.24 -7.79 -21.75
CA ALA A 375 -24.16 -7.98 -20.80
C ALA A 375 -24.61 -7.71 -19.36
N ASP A 376 -23.91 -8.30 -18.40
CA ASP A 376 -24.13 -8.05 -16.97
C ASP A 376 -24.04 -6.55 -16.65
N GLU A 377 -25.00 -6.04 -15.89
CA GLU A 377 -25.11 -4.61 -15.62
C GLU A 377 -23.92 -4.05 -14.84
N ARG A 378 -23.32 -4.83 -13.93
CA ARG A 378 -22.14 -4.40 -13.17
C ARG A 378 -20.92 -4.34 -14.09
N LEU A 379 -20.75 -5.33 -14.96
CA LEU A 379 -19.68 -5.32 -15.97
C LEU A 379 -19.80 -4.11 -16.91
N ARG A 380 -21.02 -3.80 -17.36
CA ARG A 380 -21.30 -2.59 -18.16
C ARG A 380 -20.94 -1.31 -17.40
N GLY A 381 -21.28 -1.22 -16.12
CA GLY A 381 -20.87 -0.11 -15.24
C GLY A 381 -19.36 0.08 -15.18
N ILE A 382 -18.60 -1.02 -15.05
CA ILE A 382 -17.12 -0.97 -15.07
C ILE A 382 -16.61 -0.54 -16.45
N ALA A 383 -17.15 -1.09 -17.53
CA ALA A 383 -16.76 -0.74 -18.89
C ALA A 383 -17.02 0.76 -19.19
N LEU A 384 -18.14 1.33 -18.73
CA LEU A 384 -18.41 2.77 -18.81
C LEU A 384 -17.30 3.58 -18.13
N SER A 385 -16.94 3.24 -16.89
CA SER A 385 -15.85 3.91 -16.17
C SER A 385 -14.53 3.83 -16.93
N VAL A 386 -14.17 2.66 -17.46
CA VAL A 386 -12.92 2.45 -18.22
C VAL A 386 -12.91 3.19 -19.54
N TYR A 387 -14.05 3.27 -20.24
CA TYR A 387 -14.16 3.98 -21.51
C TYR A 387 -13.67 5.43 -21.41
N GLY A 388 -13.99 6.12 -20.30
CA GLY A 388 -13.53 7.48 -20.05
C GLY A 388 -12.00 7.64 -19.97
N PHE A 389 -11.26 6.58 -19.66
CA PHE A 389 -9.79 6.58 -19.61
C PHE A 389 -9.14 6.18 -20.93
N VAL A 390 -9.78 5.33 -21.73
CA VAL A 390 -9.20 4.83 -22.99
C VAL A 390 -9.61 5.66 -24.20
N SER A 391 -10.84 6.16 -24.25
CA SER A 391 -11.29 7.02 -25.34
C SER A 391 -10.60 8.38 -25.28
N THR A 392 -10.21 8.92 -26.44
CA THR A 392 -9.57 10.24 -26.54
C THR A 392 -10.60 11.36 -26.45
N ASP A 393 -11.67 11.25 -27.23
CA ASP A 393 -12.67 12.31 -27.45
C ASP A 393 -14.12 11.79 -27.52
N GLY A 394 -14.32 10.47 -27.32
CA GLY A 394 -15.63 9.85 -27.39
C GLY A 394 -16.17 9.66 -28.81
N SER A 395 -15.33 9.74 -29.84
CA SER A 395 -15.71 9.63 -31.25
C SER A 395 -16.08 8.21 -31.71
N GLU A 396 -15.68 7.18 -30.95
CA GLU A 396 -15.97 5.77 -31.23
C GLU A 396 -17.49 5.54 -31.35
N LYS A 397 -17.91 4.57 -32.17
CA LYS A 397 -19.34 4.41 -32.51
C LYS A 397 -19.96 3.18 -31.86
N THR A 398 -21.20 3.34 -31.39
CA THR A 398 -22.13 2.24 -31.07
C THR A 398 -23.41 2.43 -31.90
N GLY A 399 -23.57 1.61 -32.93
CA GLY A 399 -24.54 1.86 -34.00
C GLY A 399 -24.24 3.17 -34.75
N SER A 400 -25.24 4.06 -34.84
CA SER A 400 -25.09 5.39 -35.46
C SER A 400 -24.61 6.48 -34.50
N THR A 401 -24.48 6.18 -33.21
CA THR A 401 -24.24 7.16 -32.14
C THR A 401 -22.76 7.15 -31.75
N SER A 402 -22.13 8.32 -31.55
CA SER A 402 -20.80 8.41 -30.93
C SER A 402 -20.85 8.05 -29.44
N GLY A 403 -19.76 7.57 -28.89
CA GLY A 403 -19.66 7.19 -27.49
C GLY A 403 -19.96 8.36 -26.56
N VAL A 404 -19.46 9.58 -26.85
CA VAL A 404 -19.83 10.78 -26.06
C VAL A 404 -21.33 11.04 -26.04
N SER A 405 -22.01 10.90 -27.19
CA SER A 405 -23.46 11.08 -27.27
C SER A 405 -24.23 9.95 -26.58
N TYR A 406 -23.74 8.71 -26.69
CA TYR A 406 -24.29 7.57 -25.98
C TYR A 406 -24.21 7.75 -24.46
N LEU A 407 -23.05 8.17 -23.94
CA LEU A 407 -22.84 8.42 -22.52
C LEU A 407 -23.72 9.55 -22.00
N GLY A 408 -23.82 10.66 -22.72
CA GLY A 408 -24.68 11.78 -22.35
C GLY A 408 -26.16 11.37 -22.32
N ALA A 409 -26.61 10.59 -23.32
CA ALA A 409 -27.98 10.06 -23.34
C ALA A 409 -28.24 9.10 -22.18
N LEU A 410 -27.30 8.19 -21.87
CA LEU A 410 -27.42 7.24 -20.77
C LEU A 410 -27.41 7.93 -19.41
N ALA A 411 -26.56 8.94 -19.19
CA ALA A 411 -26.55 9.74 -17.97
C ALA A 411 -27.90 10.44 -17.72
N ALA A 412 -28.52 10.95 -18.80
CA ALA A 412 -29.81 11.62 -18.77
C ALA A 412 -31.03 10.68 -18.68
N ASP A 413 -30.86 9.38 -18.93
CA ASP A 413 -31.96 8.42 -18.92
C ASP A 413 -32.37 8.07 -17.49
N ASN A 414 -33.49 8.63 -17.03
CA ASN A 414 -34.03 8.37 -15.69
C ASN A 414 -34.59 6.96 -15.49
N LYS A 415 -34.69 6.16 -16.55
CA LYS A 415 -35.10 4.75 -16.48
C LYS A 415 -33.92 3.80 -16.37
N ALA A 416 -32.72 4.25 -16.72
CA ALA A 416 -31.51 3.47 -16.52
C ALA A 416 -31.19 3.36 -15.02
N SER A 417 -30.57 2.24 -14.63
CA SER A 417 -30.15 2.03 -13.25
C SER A 417 -29.02 3.00 -12.87
N GLU A 418 -28.89 3.30 -11.57
CA GLU A 418 -27.81 4.15 -11.07
C GLU A 418 -26.42 3.53 -11.32
N VAL A 419 -26.33 2.19 -11.35
CA VAL A 419 -25.12 1.41 -11.69
C VAL A 419 -24.58 1.77 -13.08
N LEU A 420 -25.45 2.18 -14.00
CA LEU A 420 -25.05 2.61 -15.34
C LEU A 420 -24.95 4.14 -15.45
N ARG A 421 -25.89 4.87 -14.86
CA ARG A 421 -25.99 6.32 -15.02
C ARG A 421 -24.79 7.07 -14.43
N LEU A 422 -24.33 6.68 -13.24
CA LEU A 422 -23.24 7.39 -12.56
C LEU A 422 -21.89 7.16 -13.26
N PRO A 423 -21.49 5.91 -13.59
CA PRO A 423 -20.32 5.70 -14.44
C PRO A 423 -20.43 6.39 -15.81
N ALA A 424 -21.63 6.41 -16.42
CA ALA A 424 -21.83 7.08 -17.69
C ALA A 424 -21.63 8.60 -17.60
N SER A 425 -22.16 9.26 -16.56
CA SER A 425 -21.97 10.71 -16.37
C SER A 425 -20.52 11.08 -16.10
N GLU A 426 -19.81 10.24 -15.34
CA GLU A 426 -18.39 10.45 -15.07
C GLU A 426 -17.54 10.23 -16.34
N ALA A 427 -17.77 9.13 -17.06
CA ALA A 427 -17.10 8.85 -18.32
C ALA A 427 -17.39 9.92 -19.38
N TYR A 428 -18.63 10.40 -19.44
CA TYR A 428 -19.02 11.53 -20.28
C TYR A 428 -18.16 12.76 -19.98
N ALA A 429 -18.02 13.13 -18.71
CA ALA A 429 -17.21 14.26 -18.28
C ALA A 429 -15.70 14.09 -18.55
N ARG A 430 -15.21 12.85 -18.64
CA ARG A 430 -13.84 12.51 -19.02
C ARG A 430 -13.60 12.53 -20.54
N VAL A 431 -14.62 12.56 -21.39
CA VAL A 431 -14.43 12.60 -22.86
C VAL A 431 -14.94 13.89 -23.50
N ALA A 432 -15.97 14.49 -22.91
CA ALA A 432 -16.50 15.79 -23.31
C ALA A 432 -15.42 16.88 -23.25
N SER A 433 -15.46 17.80 -24.21
CA SER A 433 -14.42 18.81 -24.41
C SER A 433 -14.94 20.15 -24.91
N SER A 434 -16.26 20.32 -25.01
CA SER A 434 -16.90 21.58 -25.42
C SER A 434 -17.81 22.15 -24.33
N GLU A 435 -18.13 23.44 -24.41
CA GLU A 435 -19.11 24.06 -23.50
C GLU A 435 -20.52 23.51 -23.74
N ASP A 436 -20.85 23.14 -24.98
CA ASP A 436 -22.15 22.56 -25.33
C ASP A 436 -22.38 21.21 -24.64
N ASP A 437 -21.31 20.42 -24.48
CA ASP A 437 -21.36 19.14 -23.76
C ASP A 437 -21.80 19.33 -22.29
N MET A 438 -21.53 20.50 -21.68
CA MET A 438 -21.95 20.76 -20.30
C MET A 438 -23.46 20.83 -20.13
N LYS A 439 -24.22 21.08 -21.21
CA LYS A 439 -25.68 21.27 -21.13
C LYS A 439 -26.37 20.07 -20.48
N VAL A 440 -25.99 18.85 -20.86
CA VAL A 440 -26.57 17.61 -20.31
C VAL A 440 -26.39 17.56 -18.78
N LEU A 441 -25.18 17.87 -18.30
CA LEU A 441 -24.88 17.86 -16.87
C LEU A 441 -25.52 19.03 -16.12
N ARG A 442 -25.64 20.21 -16.74
CA ARG A 442 -26.36 21.36 -16.16
C ARG A 442 -27.85 21.06 -15.99
N ASP A 443 -28.47 20.45 -16.99
CA ASP A 443 -29.88 20.04 -16.92
C ASP A 443 -30.10 19.02 -15.80
N LEU A 444 -29.16 18.08 -15.62
CA LEU A 444 -29.19 17.11 -14.51
C LEU A 444 -28.97 17.79 -13.15
N ALA A 445 -27.94 18.61 -13.01
CA ALA A 445 -27.66 19.37 -11.78
C ALA A 445 -28.90 20.19 -11.36
N LYS A 446 -29.48 20.94 -12.30
CA LYS A 446 -30.70 21.72 -12.07
C LYS A 446 -31.87 20.84 -11.63
N LYS A 447 -32.11 19.71 -12.30
CA LYS A 447 -33.17 18.78 -11.93
C LYS A 447 -33.03 18.31 -10.47
N TYR A 448 -31.81 17.95 -10.06
CA TYR A 448 -31.55 17.48 -8.70
C TYR A 448 -31.58 18.62 -7.67
N ALA A 449 -31.17 19.83 -8.04
CA ALA A 449 -31.33 21.03 -7.22
C ALA A 449 -32.82 21.31 -6.93
N GLU A 450 -33.67 21.28 -7.96
CA GLU A 450 -35.12 21.46 -7.82
C GLU A 450 -35.75 20.36 -6.95
N ALA A 451 -35.33 19.11 -7.14
CA ALA A 451 -35.79 17.99 -6.32
C ALA A 451 -35.35 18.11 -4.85
N SER A 452 -34.11 18.53 -4.61
CA SER A 452 -33.57 18.79 -3.26
C SER A 452 -34.35 19.90 -2.56
N GLN A 453 -34.56 21.03 -3.24
CA GLN A 453 -35.34 22.15 -2.71
C GLN A 453 -36.78 21.75 -2.40
N LYS A 454 -37.41 20.94 -3.26
CA LYS A 454 -38.76 20.42 -3.02
C LYS A 454 -38.80 19.55 -1.76
N ALA A 455 -37.92 18.55 -1.66
CA ALA A 455 -37.85 17.65 -0.51
C ALA A 455 -37.54 18.41 0.80
N ARG A 456 -36.63 19.40 0.74
CA ARG A 456 -36.29 20.27 1.87
C ARG A 456 -37.49 21.09 2.33
N LYS A 457 -38.23 21.71 1.40
CA LYS A 457 -39.46 22.45 1.72
C LYS A 457 -40.53 21.55 2.34
N GLU A 458 -40.67 20.32 1.84
CA GLU A 458 -41.59 19.34 2.41
C GLU A 458 -41.16 18.90 3.82
N ALA A 459 -39.86 18.68 4.05
CA ALA A 459 -39.31 18.37 5.37
C ALA A 459 -39.54 19.50 6.38
N ASP A 460 -39.18 20.74 6.02
CA ASP A 460 -39.26 21.93 6.87
C ASP A 460 -40.71 22.40 7.15
N ALA A 461 -41.70 21.86 6.42
CA ALA A 461 -43.11 22.18 6.60
C ALA A 461 -43.74 21.43 7.79
N GLY A 462 -44.68 20.52 7.51
CA GLY A 462 -45.38 19.74 8.54
C GLY A 462 -44.48 18.79 9.34
N PRO A 463 -43.66 17.94 8.68
CA PRO A 463 -42.84 16.93 9.34
C PRO A 463 -41.89 17.49 10.41
N LYS A 464 -41.17 18.58 10.12
CA LYS A 464 -40.27 19.21 11.10
C LYS A 464 -41.03 19.75 12.31
N LYS A 465 -42.17 20.41 12.11
CA LYS A 465 -43.00 20.90 13.22
C LYS A 465 -43.54 19.74 14.07
N GLU A 466 -43.95 18.65 13.44
CA GLU A 466 -44.37 17.41 14.13
C GLU A 466 -43.21 16.82 14.93
N PHE A 467 -42.00 16.75 14.33
CA PHE A 467 -40.78 16.29 14.99
C PHE A 467 -40.39 17.17 16.18
N ASP A 468 -40.34 18.49 16.01
CA ASP A 468 -39.99 19.44 17.07
C ASP A 468 -40.98 19.34 18.25
N ALA A 469 -42.28 19.24 17.96
CA ALA A 469 -43.31 19.03 18.98
C ALA A 469 -43.19 17.67 19.67
N ALA A 470 -42.87 16.61 18.92
CA ALA A 470 -42.65 15.28 19.45
C ALA A 470 -41.37 15.20 20.30
N ASN A 471 -40.30 15.88 19.89
CA ASN A 471 -39.04 15.98 20.60
C ASN A 471 -39.21 16.72 21.94
N ALA A 472 -39.96 17.84 21.95
CA ALA A 472 -40.27 18.54 23.20
C ALA A 472 -41.03 17.64 24.21
N LYS A 473 -41.98 16.83 23.73
CA LYS A 473 -42.68 15.84 24.57
C LYS A 473 -41.73 14.74 25.07
N PHE A 474 -40.85 14.26 24.21
CA PHE A 474 -39.84 13.26 24.54
C PHE A 474 -38.88 13.78 25.62
N GLU A 475 -38.32 14.98 25.46
CA GLU A 475 -37.42 15.60 26.44
C GLU A 475 -38.13 15.82 27.79
N ALA A 476 -39.40 16.25 27.79
CA ALA A 476 -40.19 16.39 29.00
C ALA A 476 -40.41 15.04 29.73
N ALA A 477 -40.78 13.99 28.98
CA ALA A 477 -40.97 12.65 29.54
C ALA A 477 -39.65 12.04 30.03
N GLN A 478 -38.55 12.28 29.30
CA GLN A 478 -37.21 11.86 29.71
C GLN A 478 -36.79 12.52 31.01
N LYS A 479 -37.00 13.84 31.14
CA LYS A 479 -36.70 14.59 32.36
C LYS A 479 -37.50 14.07 33.54
N ALA A 480 -38.80 13.84 33.39
CA ALA A 480 -39.66 13.28 34.44
C ALA A 480 -39.21 11.87 34.87
N TYR A 481 -38.82 11.02 33.92
CA TYR A 481 -38.27 9.71 34.22
C TYR A 481 -36.94 9.80 34.98
N GLU A 482 -35.99 10.64 34.54
CA GLU A 482 -34.71 10.83 35.23
C GLU A 482 -34.88 11.45 36.64
N GLU A 483 -35.86 12.34 36.84
CA GLU A 483 -36.21 12.85 38.17
C GLU A 483 -36.77 11.75 39.08
N SER A 484 -37.69 10.93 38.60
CA SER A 484 -38.22 9.78 39.36
C SER A 484 -37.14 8.76 39.70
N LYS A 485 -36.19 8.54 38.79
CA LYS A 485 -35.04 7.66 38.99
C LYS A 485 -34.09 8.18 40.07
N LYS A 486 -33.84 9.50 40.11
CA LYS A 486 -33.08 10.13 41.20
C LYS A 486 -33.76 9.99 42.56
N GLU A 487 -35.09 10.08 42.62
CA GLU A 487 -35.85 9.81 43.86
C GLU A 487 -35.70 8.36 44.29
N LEU A 488 -35.82 7.41 43.34
CA LEU A 488 -35.61 5.99 43.60
C LEU A 488 -34.20 5.70 44.12
N ASP A 489 -33.17 6.28 43.51
CA ASP A 489 -31.78 6.06 43.93
C ASP A 489 -31.52 6.62 45.34
N LYS A 490 -32.11 7.78 45.68
CA LYS A 490 -32.07 8.31 47.06
C LYS A 490 -32.77 7.38 48.05
N ALA A 491 -33.94 6.86 47.69
CA ALA A 491 -34.68 5.94 48.55
C ALA A 491 -33.94 4.62 48.76
N LYS A 492 -33.31 4.07 47.71
CA LYS A 492 -32.43 2.90 47.80
C LYS A 492 -31.25 3.16 48.72
N ALA A 493 -30.59 4.32 48.60
CA ALA A 493 -29.48 4.68 49.48
C ALA A 493 -29.91 4.75 50.96
N ALA A 494 -31.06 5.37 51.25
CA ALA A 494 -31.62 5.43 52.60
C ALA A 494 -31.99 4.03 53.15
N ALA A 495 -32.33 3.09 52.27
CA ALA A 495 -32.63 1.70 52.58
C ALA A 495 -31.37 0.78 52.69
N GLY A 496 -30.16 1.34 52.67
CA GLY A 496 -28.92 0.55 52.69
C GLY A 496 -28.65 -0.22 51.39
N GLY A 497 -29.19 0.26 50.27
CA GLY A 497 -29.07 -0.36 48.95
C GLY A 497 -30.12 -1.44 48.65
N ASP A 498 -30.95 -1.81 49.64
CA ASP A 498 -31.96 -2.85 49.48
C ASP A 498 -33.26 -2.30 48.87
N VAL A 499 -33.52 -2.66 47.61
CA VAL A 499 -34.70 -2.21 46.86
C VAL A 499 -35.99 -2.71 47.48
N ALA A 500 -35.99 -3.86 48.17
CA ALA A 500 -37.18 -4.42 48.81
C ALA A 500 -37.67 -3.57 50.00
N LYS A 501 -36.82 -2.68 50.53
CA LYS A 501 -37.15 -1.74 51.60
C LYS A 501 -37.55 -0.35 51.11
N VAL A 502 -37.50 -0.10 49.80
CA VAL A 502 -38.00 1.15 49.20
C VAL A 502 -39.53 1.12 49.18
N SER A 503 -40.19 2.25 49.44
CA SER A 503 -41.65 2.31 49.43
C SER A 503 -42.22 1.94 48.07
N ALA A 504 -43.35 1.22 48.07
CA ALA A 504 -44.06 0.84 46.86
C ALA A 504 -44.41 2.05 46.00
N ASP A 505 -44.72 3.20 46.60
CA ASP A 505 -45.05 4.44 45.89
C ASP A 505 -43.89 4.94 45.01
N VAL A 506 -42.64 4.89 45.51
CA VAL A 506 -41.46 5.34 44.74
C VAL A 506 -41.15 4.37 43.59
N LEU A 507 -41.31 3.06 43.82
CA LEU A 507 -41.14 2.03 42.80
C LEU A 507 -42.23 2.14 41.71
N ASN A 508 -43.49 2.32 42.11
CA ASN A 508 -44.63 2.47 41.22
C ASN A 508 -44.50 3.75 40.39
N LYS A 509 -44.22 4.90 41.02
CA LYS A 509 -43.99 6.18 40.32
C LYS A 509 -42.89 6.06 39.28
N THR A 510 -41.75 5.46 39.63
CA THR A 510 -40.64 5.29 38.67
C THR A 510 -41.03 4.37 37.52
N THR A 511 -41.78 3.30 37.79
CA THR A 511 -42.27 2.36 36.76
C THR A 511 -43.27 3.04 35.82
N GLU A 512 -44.19 3.83 36.36
CA GLU A 512 -45.15 4.62 35.58
C GLU A 512 -44.46 5.67 34.70
N MET A 513 -43.48 6.40 35.25
CA MET A 513 -42.71 7.38 34.48
C MET A 513 -41.88 6.71 33.38
N LYS A 514 -41.30 5.53 33.65
CA LYS A 514 -40.62 4.75 32.60
C LYS A 514 -41.58 4.34 31.49
N LYS A 515 -42.77 3.83 31.84
CA LYS A 515 -43.79 3.43 30.87
C LYS A 515 -44.24 4.63 30.04
N ALA A 516 -44.50 5.77 30.67
CA ALA A 516 -44.87 7.00 29.97
C ALA A 516 -43.75 7.49 29.03
N PHE A 517 -42.49 7.46 29.47
CA PHE A 517 -41.33 7.77 28.63
C PHE A 517 -41.24 6.83 27.42
N ASP A 518 -41.33 5.51 27.64
CA ASP A 518 -41.25 4.52 26.57
C ASP A 518 -42.44 4.68 25.58
N GLU A 519 -43.65 4.99 26.07
CA GLU A 519 -44.81 5.28 25.22
C GLU A 519 -44.63 6.56 24.38
N VAL A 520 -44.15 7.65 24.97
CA VAL A 520 -43.85 8.90 24.23
C VAL A 520 -42.76 8.66 23.19
N LYS A 521 -41.70 7.93 23.56
CA LYS A 521 -40.61 7.59 22.65
C LYS A 521 -41.12 6.80 21.44
N GLN A 522 -41.85 5.70 21.68
CA GLN A 522 -42.24 4.76 20.64
C GLN A 522 -43.41 5.27 19.78
N LYS A 523 -44.41 5.92 20.39
CA LYS A 523 -45.65 6.28 19.69
C LYS A 523 -45.66 7.70 19.15
N ILE A 524 -44.78 8.57 19.64
CA ILE A 524 -44.78 10.00 19.30
C ILE A 524 -43.46 10.42 18.66
N TYR A 525 -42.34 10.21 19.36
CA TYR A 525 -41.04 10.70 18.91
C TYR A 525 -40.48 9.95 17.69
N LEU A 526 -40.37 8.62 17.76
CA LEU A 526 -39.77 7.84 16.68
C LEU A 526 -40.51 7.99 15.33
N PRO A 527 -41.85 7.89 15.26
CA PRO A 527 -42.55 8.07 13.99
C PRO A 527 -42.39 9.46 13.38
N ALA A 528 -42.38 10.51 14.22
CA ALA A 528 -42.18 11.88 13.74
C ALA A 528 -40.74 12.10 13.26
N LYS A 529 -39.76 11.54 13.98
CA LYS A 529 -38.34 11.56 13.60
C LYS A 529 -38.11 10.83 12.27
N GLU A 530 -38.62 9.60 12.13
CA GLU A 530 -38.46 8.81 10.90
C GLU A 530 -39.05 9.53 9.69
N LYS A 531 -40.22 10.16 9.83
CA LYS A 531 -40.86 10.94 8.77
C LYS A 531 -40.04 12.17 8.37
N PHE A 532 -39.50 12.91 9.33
CA PHE A 532 -38.63 14.07 9.05
C PHE A 532 -37.30 13.64 8.44
N ASP A 533 -36.62 12.66 9.05
CA ASP A 533 -35.33 12.15 8.60
C ASP A 533 -35.40 11.59 7.17
N ALA A 534 -36.48 10.90 6.80
CA ALA A 534 -36.63 10.35 5.44
C ALA A 534 -36.60 11.46 4.38
N LEU A 535 -37.29 12.58 4.62
CA LEU A 535 -37.33 13.72 3.69
C LEU A 535 -36.03 14.53 3.74
N ASP A 536 -35.43 14.70 4.92
CA ASP A 536 -34.12 15.35 5.08
C ASP A 536 -33.03 14.57 4.33
N GLN A 537 -32.96 13.25 4.52
CA GLN A 537 -32.05 12.36 3.81
C GLN A 537 -32.29 12.40 2.30
N GLN A 538 -33.56 12.41 1.86
CA GLN A 538 -33.89 12.55 0.45
C GLN A 538 -33.41 13.88 -0.13
N ALA A 539 -33.62 15.00 0.57
CA ALA A 539 -33.16 16.31 0.16
C ALA A 539 -31.62 16.37 0.06
N ASN A 540 -30.92 15.83 1.06
CA ASN A 540 -29.46 15.76 1.09
C ASN A 540 -28.90 14.84 0.00
N GLY A 541 -29.57 13.70 -0.27
CA GLY A 541 -29.21 12.79 -1.37
C GLY A 541 -29.32 13.47 -2.73
N TYR A 542 -30.40 14.20 -3.00
CA TYR A 542 -30.53 15.00 -4.21
C TYR A 542 -29.48 16.11 -4.31
N LYS A 543 -29.14 16.77 -3.19
CA LYS A 543 -28.06 17.77 -3.17
C LYS A 543 -26.70 17.13 -3.49
N GLY A 544 -26.44 15.91 -3.00
CA GLY A 544 -25.25 15.14 -3.35
C GLY A 544 -25.17 14.84 -4.86
N TYR A 545 -26.28 14.45 -5.48
CA TYR A 545 -26.33 14.25 -6.94
C TYR A 545 -26.10 15.55 -7.72
N GLU A 546 -26.70 16.66 -7.31
CA GLU A 546 -26.43 17.99 -7.87
C GLU A 546 -24.92 18.30 -7.83
N ARG A 547 -24.27 18.19 -6.66
CA ARG A 547 -22.82 18.40 -6.50
C ARG A 547 -21.99 17.45 -7.38
N GLY A 548 -22.40 16.20 -7.49
CA GLY A 548 -21.76 15.23 -8.39
C GLY A 548 -21.75 15.68 -9.86
N PHE A 549 -22.87 16.20 -10.36
CA PHE A 549 -22.94 16.74 -11.73
C PHE A 549 -22.16 18.05 -11.88
N GLU A 550 -22.13 18.92 -10.87
CA GLU A 550 -21.29 20.12 -10.87
C GLU A 550 -19.79 19.78 -10.90
N ASN A 551 -19.37 18.75 -10.15
CA ASN A 551 -18.03 18.19 -10.22
C ASN A 551 -17.72 17.64 -11.63
N HIS A 552 -18.69 17.04 -12.31
CA HIS A 552 -18.52 16.61 -13.71
C HIS A 552 -18.42 17.80 -14.68
N ILE A 553 -19.18 18.89 -14.45
CA ILE A 553 -19.02 20.14 -15.22
C ILE A 553 -17.62 20.73 -15.02
N ALA A 554 -17.07 20.67 -13.81
CA ALA A 554 -15.70 21.12 -13.52
C ALA A 554 -14.64 20.36 -14.32
N ARG A 555 -14.80 19.04 -14.52
CA ARG A 555 -13.96 18.24 -15.42
C ARG A 555 -14.00 18.78 -16.85
N ILE A 556 -15.17 19.04 -17.41
CA ILE A 556 -15.27 19.58 -18.78
C ILE A 556 -14.68 21.00 -18.84
N ALA A 557 -14.92 21.82 -17.82
CA ALA A 557 -14.48 23.21 -17.78
C ALA A 557 -12.96 23.38 -17.87
N ILE A 558 -12.20 22.52 -17.19
CA ILE A 558 -10.74 22.57 -17.28
C ILE A 558 -10.24 22.10 -18.66
N ALA A 559 -10.90 21.12 -19.28
CA ALA A 559 -10.57 20.68 -20.64
C ALA A 559 -10.82 21.79 -21.68
N VAL A 560 -11.95 22.48 -21.59
CA VAL A 560 -12.28 23.65 -22.43
C VAL A 560 -11.24 24.77 -22.24
N LYS A 561 -10.87 25.05 -20.98
CA LYS A 561 -9.92 26.10 -20.63
C LYS A 561 -8.51 25.81 -21.15
N CYS A 562 -7.98 24.61 -20.87
CA CYS A 562 -6.58 24.29 -21.11
C CYS A 562 -6.33 23.68 -22.49
N LYS A 563 -7.33 23.06 -23.14
CA LYS A 563 -7.19 22.43 -24.47
C LYS A 563 -6.02 21.45 -24.50
N SER A 564 -4.90 21.81 -25.13
CA SER A 564 -3.68 21.01 -25.25
C SER A 564 -2.48 21.59 -24.49
N ASP A 565 -2.71 22.56 -23.61
CA ASP A 565 -1.66 23.21 -22.83
C ASP A 565 -1.36 22.43 -21.53
N ALA A 566 -0.21 21.74 -21.52
CA ALA A 566 0.26 20.98 -20.37
C ALA A 566 0.51 21.86 -19.13
N GLU A 567 1.00 23.10 -19.30
CA GLU A 567 1.26 24.03 -18.19
C GLU A 567 -0.03 24.49 -17.53
N CYS A 568 -1.09 24.68 -18.33
CA CYS A 568 -2.42 24.98 -17.81
C CYS A 568 -2.96 23.82 -16.96
N TYR A 569 -2.82 22.58 -17.43
CA TYR A 569 -3.29 21.39 -16.69
C TYR A 569 -2.51 21.14 -15.39
N ILE A 570 -1.18 21.21 -15.41
CA ILE A 570 -0.40 20.98 -14.18
C ILE A 570 -0.67 22.03 -13.11
N GLY A 571 -1.05 23.26 -13.51
CA GLY A 571 -1.41 24.35 -12.62
C GLY A 571 -2.63 24.06 -11.72
N THR A 572 -3.47 23.07 -12.05
CA THR A 572 -4.62 22.71 -11.21
C THR A 572 -4.22 22.09 -9.87
N LEU A 573 -3.03 21.47 -9.79
CA LEU A 573 -2.54 20.82 -8.57
C LEU A 573 -2.33 21.86 -7.44
N SER A 574 -1.84 23.04 -7.81
CA SER A 574 -1.59 24.15 -6.88
C SER A 574 -2.75 25.15 -6.76
N ALA A 575 -3.83 25.00 -7.53
CA ALA A 575 -4.94 25.96 -7.53
C ALA A 575 -5.62 26.06 -6.16
N ASP A 576 -6.05 27.26 -5.77
CA ASP A 576 -6.86 27.45 -4.57
C ASP A 576 -8.32 27.02 -4.85
N PRO A 577 -8.97 26.23 -3.97
CA PRO A 577 -10.36 25.81 -4.18
C PRO A 577 -11.36 26.96 -4.40
N LYS A 578 -11.16 28.13 -3.78
CA LYS A 578 -12.05 29.28 -3.95
C LYS A 578 -11.87 29.93 -5.32
N GLU A 579 -10.63 29.98 -5.82
CA GLU A 579 -10.35 30.45 -7.18
C GLU A 579 -10.96 29.52 -8.23
N VAL A 580 -10.85 28.20 -8.01
CA VAL A 580 -11.52 27.20 -8.85
C VAL A 580 -13.03 27.42 -8.84
N PHE A 581 -13.65 27.53 -7.67
CA PHE A 581 -15.08 27.79 -7.52
C PHE A 581 -15.51 29.10 -8.21
N ALA A 582 -14.77 30.20 -8.02
CA ALA A 582 -15.05 31.47 -8.68
C ALA A 582 -15.04 31.35 -10.21
N GLY A 583 -14.09 30.59 -10.78
CA GLY A 583 -14.03 30.30 -12.20
C GLY A 583 -15.19 29.39 -12.69
N MET A 584 -15.75 28.57 -11.82
CA MET A 584 -16.86 27.66 -12.13
C MET A 584 -18.23 28.35 -12.16
N LYS A 585 -18.41 29.51 -11.51
CA LYS A 585 -19.70 30.23 -11.43
C LYS A 585 -20.34 30.55 -12.79
N LYS A 586 -19.57 30.61 -13.87
CA LYS A 586 -20.13 30.79 -15.23
C LYS A 586 -20.73 29.52 -15.85
N TYR A 587 -20.48 28.36 -15.25
CA TYR A 587 -20.88 27.05 -15.77
C TYR A 587 -21.89 26.30 -14.90
N ILE A 588 -22.04 26.68 -13.63
CA ILE A 588 -22.93 26.05 -12.65
C ILE A 588 -23.86 27.10 -12.04
N ASP A 589 -25.04 26.66 -11.58
CA ASP A 589 -25.95 27.53 -10.83
C ASP A 589 -25.48 27.59 -9.37
N ALA A 590 -24.46 28.41 -9.14
CA ALA A 590 -23.77 28.44 -7.85
C ALA A 590 -24.65 29.01 -6.71
N GLY A 591 -25.81 29.60 -6.98
CA GLY A 591 -26.58 30.31 -5.97
C GLY A 591 -25.75 31.39 -5.27
N SER A 592 -25.85 31.47 -3.95
CA SER A 592 -24.99 32.35 -3.14
C SER A 592 -23.72 31.62 -2.69
N ASP A 593 -22.63 32.37 -2.44
CA ASP A 593 -21.39 31.78 -1.93
C ASP A 593 -21.56 31.10 -0.56
N ALA A 594 -22.59 31.49 0.20
CA ALA A 594 -22.95 30.87 1.47
C ALA A 594 -23.53 29.45 1.31
N ASP A 595 -24.01 29.10 0.11
CA ASP A 595 -24.55 27.78 -0.20
C ASP A 595 -23.45 26.74 -0.48
N TRP A 596 -22.18 27.15 -0.50
CA TRP A 596 -21.01 26.31 -0.79
C TRP A 596 -20.09 26.19 0.41
N THR A 597 -19.88 24.96 0.85
CA THR A 597 -18.91 24.65 1.89
C THR A 597 -17.49 24.64 1.34
N ALA A 598 -16.49 24.69 2.23
CA ALA A 598 -15.10 24.54 1.83
C ALA A 598 -14.83 23.17 1.17
N ASP A 599 -15.53 22.14 1.62
CA ASP A 599 -15.43 20.79 1.07
C ASP A 599 -16.01 20.73 -0.35
N ASP A 600 -17.19 21.33 -0.60
CA ASP A 600 -17.76 21.42 -1.96
C ASP A 600 -16.78 22.11 -2.94
N MET A 601 -16.14 23.21 -2.51
CA MET A 601 -15.16 23.92 -3.34
C MET A 601 -13.90 23.06 -3.58
N ALA A 602 -13.48 22.29 -2.58
CA ALA A 602 -12.34 21.37 -2.71
C ALA A 602 -12.66 20.21 -3.68
N GLU A 603 -13.89 19.69 -3.68
CA GLU A 603 -14.33 18.66 -4.62
C GLU A 603 -14.30 19.13 -6.08
N LEU A 604 -14.70 20.38 -6.35
CA LEU A 604 -14.56 20.97 -7.70
C LEU A 604 -13.10 20.99 -8.15
N LYS A 605 -12.17 21.34 -7.24
CA LYS A 605 -10.72 21.30 -7.52
C LYS A 605 -10.26 19.87 -7.81
N VAL A 606 -10.65 18.89 -6.98
CA VAL A 606 -10.29 17.48 -7.18
C VAL A 606 -10.77 16.99 -8.54
N ALA A 607 -11.99 17.35 -8.93
CA ALA A 607 -12.54 17.02 -10.24
C ALA A 607 -11.73 17.64 -11.40
N GLN A 608 -11.31 18.91 -11.28
CA GLN A 608 -10.40 19.52 -12.27
C GLN A 608 -9.04 18.81 -12.32
N ILE A 609 -8.48 18.43 -11.18
CA ILE A 609 -7.21 17.70 -11.10
C ILE A 609 -7.32 16.35 -11.81
N GLU A 610 -8.36 15.58 -11.54
CA GLU A 610 -8.56 14.27 -12.17
C GLU A 610 -8.57 14.39 -13.71
N ARG A 611 -9.35 15.35 -14.25
CA ARG A 611 -9.37 15.62 -15.69
C ARG A 611 -8.01 16.08 -16.19
N ALA A 612 -7.37 17.01 -15.49
CA ALA A 612 -6.08 17.55 -15.89
C ALA A 612 -5.01 16.45 -15.98
N MET A 613 -4.95 15.54 -15.00
CA MET A 613 -4.00 14.43 -15.03
C MET A 613 -4.32 13.43 -16.15
N LEU A 614 -5.60 13.19 -16.45
CA LEU A 614 -6.01 12.38 -17.60
C LEU A 614 -5.57 13.01 -18.93
N GLU A 615 -5.70 14.33 -19.09
CA GLU A 615 -5.25 15.04 -20.29
C GLU A 615 -3.72 15.04 -20.43
N LEU A 616 -2.97 15.30 -19.36
CA LEU A 616 -1.51 15.16 -19.37
C LEU A 616 -1.08 13.74 -19.74
N ARG A 617 -1.78 12.71 -19.24
CA ARG A 617 -1.55 11.31 -19.58
C ARG A 617 -1.81 11.03 -21.07
N ARG A 618 -2.87 11.60 -21.65
CA ARG A 618 -3.19 11.49 -23.10
C ARG A 618 -2.13 12.15 -23.98
N MET A 619 -1.58 13.28 -23.53
CA MET A 619 -0.45 13.95 -24.19
C MET A 619 0.83 13.08 -24.18
N GLY A 620 0.99 12.23 -23.17
CA GLY A 620 2.13 11.34 -23.01
C GLY A 620 3.45 12.12 -22.97
N LYS A 621 4.42 11.72 -23.80
CA LYS A 621 5.75 12.38 -23.89
C LYS A 621 5.68 13.88 -24.22
N LYS A 622 4.60 14.36 -24.84
CA LYS A 622 4.41 15.81 -25.10
C LYS A 622 4.25 16.62 -23.82
N ALA A 623 3.84 16.00 -22.71
CA ALA A 623 3.74 16.62 -21.40
C ALA A 623 5.03 16.48 -20.56
N ALA A 624 6.15 15.98 -21.11
CA ALA A 624 7.38 15.77 -20.34
C ALA A 624 7.92 17.06 -19.70
N GLY A 625 7.62 18.24 -20.28
CA GLY A 625 8.02 19.54 -19.73
C GLY A 625 7.45 19.84 -18.34
N VAL A 626 6.32 19.24 -17.95
CA VAL A 626 5.71 19.44 -16.63
C VAL A 626 6.08 18.36 -15.60
N LEU A 627 6.96 17.42 -15.96
CA LEU A 627 7.36 16.31 -15.08
C LEU A 627 7.88 16.76 -13.71
N PRO A 628 8.74 17.80 -13.57
CA PRO A 628 9.22 18.22 -12.24
C PRO A 628 8.08 18.62 -11.29
N LYS A 629 7.11 19.39 -11.78
CA LYS A 629 5.93 19.81 -11.00
C LYS A 629 5.02 18.61 -10.65
N LEU A 630 4.95 17.62 -11.53
CA LEU A 630 4.21 16.39 -11.29
C LEU A 630 4.85 15.55 -10.16
N LEU A 631 6.19 15.44 -10.17
CA LEU A 631 6.94 14.73 -9.14
C LEU A 631 6.84 15.39 -7.75
N GLU A 632 6.68 16.71 -7.67
CA GLU A 632 6.43 17.39 -6.39
C GLU A 632 5.14 16.90 -5.71
N GLN A 633 4.17 16.40 -6.48
CA GLN A 633 2.86 15.99 -5.99
C GLN A 633 2.79 14.52 -5.60
N VAL A 634 3.79 13.68 -5.90
CA VAL A 634 3.79 12.26 -5.49
C VAL A 634 3.84 12.08 -3.97
N LYS A 635 4.21 13.12 -3.21
CA LYS A 635 4.23 13.13 -1.74
C LYS A 635 2.91 13.56 -1.10
N THR A 636 1.93 14.05 -1.87
CA THR A 636 0.66 14.54 -1.31
C THR A 636 -0.09 13.44 -0.55
N GLU A 637 -0.68 13.75 0.60
CA GLU A 637 -1.47 12.78 1.36
C GLU A 637 -2.90 12.61 0.81
N ASP A 638 -3.31 13.49 -0.09
CA ASP A 638 -4.56 13.37 -0.81
C ASP A 638 -4.49 12.17 -1.76
N ARG A 639 -5.30 11.14 -1.44
CA ARG A 639 -5.34 9.89 -2.20
C ARG A 639 -5.67 10.13 -3.68
N LEU A 640 -6.67 10.94 -3.98
CA LEU A 640 -7.14 11.14 -5.36
C LEU A 640 -6.10 11.89 -6.18
N ILE A 641 -5.46 12.91 -5.61
CA ILE A 641 -4.38 13.63 -6.29
C ILE A 641 -3.21 12.68 -6.56
N ARG A 642 -2.72 11.96 -5.55
CA ARG A 642 -1.55 11.08 -5.72
C ARG A 642 -1.85 9.95 -6.71
N GLN A 643 -3.02 9.31 -6.64
CA GLN A 643 -3.41 8.26 -7.60
C GLN A 643 -3.48 8.79 -9.04
N SER A 644 -4.02 9.99 -9.23
CA SER A 644 -4.09 10.62 -10.56
C SER A 644 -2.70 10.90 -11.12
N VAL A 645 -1.77 11.36 -10.27
CA VAL A 645 -0.36 11.57 -10.62
C VAL A 645 0.32 10.24 -10.98
N LEU A 646 0.17 9.21 -10.14
CA LEU A 646 0.75 7.88 -10.35
C LEU A 646 0.27 7.22 -11.65
N LEU A 647 -0.99 7.44 -12.04
CA LEU A 647 -1.56 6.94 -13.30
C LEU A 647 -1.02 7.69 -14.54
N ALA A 648 -0.70 8.97 -14.41
CA ALA A 648 -0.18 9.80 -15.50
C ALA A 648 1.33 9.59 -15.73
N LEU A 649 2.11 9.41 -14.66
CA LEU A 649 3.57 9.36 -14.68
C LEU A 649 4.15 8.38 -15.73
N PRO A 650 3.72 7.10 -15.81
CA PRO A 650 4.27 6.12 -16.76
C PRO A 650 4.13 6.51 -18.24
N ARG A 651 3.21 7.41 -18.59
CA ARG A 651 2.99 7.89 -19.96
C ARG A 651 3.78 9.15 -20.30
N ILE A 652 4.15 9.93 -19.27
CA ILE A 652 4.80 11.24 -19.40
C ILE A 652 6.31 11.12 -19.27
N ALA A 653 6.78 10.40 -18.25
CA ALA A 653 8.18 10.31 -17.91
C ALA A 653 8.97 9.43 -18.91
N PRO A 654 10.26 9.72 -19.13
CA PRO A 654 11.13 8.82 -19.87
C PRO A 654 11.33 7.49 -19.12
N MET A 655 11.90 6.51 -19.80
CA MET A 655 12.27 5.24 -19.20
C MET A 655 13.69 4.86 -19.64
N PRO A 656 14.64 4.65 -18.72
CA PRO A 656 14.52 4.80 -17.26
C PRO A 656 14.32 6.26 -16.79
N CYS A 657 13.84 6.46 -15.55
CA CYS A 657 13.66 7.79 -14.94
C CYS A 657 14.15 7.80 -13.48
N LYS A 658 15.41 8.20 -13.27
CA LYS A 658 16.04 8.24 -11.94
C LYS A 658 15.37 9.23 -10.98
N GLU A 659 15.03 10.42 -11.48
CA GLU A 659 14.31 11.44 -10.69
C GLU A 659 12.92 10.96 -10.25
N CYS A 660 12.25 10.13 -11.07
CA CYS A 660 10.99 9.50 -10.70
C CYS A 660 11.21 8.52 -9.54
N GLU A 661 12.23 7.66 -9.61
CA GLU A 661 12.54 6.73 -8.53
C GLU A 661 12.84 7.45 -7.21
N GLU A 662 13.66 8.50 -7.24
CA GLU A 662 14.01 9.29 -6.05
C GLU A 662 12.78 9.95 -5.42
N ALA A 663 11.90 10.57 -6.23
CA ALA A 663 10.68 11.20 -5.75
C ALA A 663 9.69 10.18 -5.15
N LEU A 664 9.55 9.00 -5.79
CA LEU A 664 8.68 7.93 -5.31
C LEU A 664 9.23 7.28 -4.04
N ASP A 665 10.55 7.06 -3.94
CA ASP A 665 11.20 6.56 -2.72
C ASP A 665 10.99 7.54 -1.55
N ALA A 666 11.06 8.85 -1.79
CA ALA A 666 10.74 9.86 -0.79
C ALA A 666 9.27 9.80 -0.33
N ALA A 667 8.32 9.60 -1.25
CA ALA A 667 6.90 9.44 -0.93
C ALA A 667 6.60 8.15 -0.16
N ILE A 668 7.26 7.04 -0.51
CA ILE A 668 7.15 5.74 0.20
C ILE A 668 7.67 5.89 1.63
N LYS A 669 8.83 6.54 1.80
CA LYS A 669 9.41 6.82 3.12
C LYS A 669 8.46 7.67 3.98
N ALA A 670 7.83 8.70 3.39
CA ALA A 670 6.86 9.54 4.10
C ALA A 670 5.56 8.81 4.49
N GLY A 671 5.15 7.80 3.73
CA GLY A 671 3.97 6.95 4.03
C GLY A 671 4.26 5.80 5.00
N THR A 672 5.52 5.47 5.26
CA THR A 672 5.89 4.32 6.08
C THR A 672 5.36 4.46 7.52
N GLY A 673 4.65 3.44 7.99
CA GLY A 673 4.04 3.42 9.33
C GLY A 673 2.67 4.08 9.44
N ARG A 674 2.13 4.62 8.33
CA ARG A 674 0.82 5.28 8.28
C ARG A 674 -0.21 4.37 7.64
N GLN A 675 -1.09 3.79 8.46
CA GLN A 675 -2.07 2.80 8.01
C GLN A 675 -3.04 3.38 6.96
N GLU A 676 -3.42 4.65 7.12
CA GLU A 676 -4.30 5.37 6.22
C GLU A 676 -3.69 5.60 4.82
N LEU A 677 -2.36 5.49 4.69
CA LEU A 677 -1.64 5.61 3.42
C LEU A 677 -1.12 4.27 2.89
N SER A 678 -1.47 3.14 3.50
CA SER A 678 -0.87 1.84 3.17
C SER A 678 -1.14 1.40 1.73
N GLU A 679 -2.39 1.46 1.27
CA GLU A 679 -2.77 1.16 -0.13
C GLU A 679 -2.06 2.09 -1.10
N LEU A 680 -2.04 3.39 -0.79
CA LEU A 680 -1.44 4.41 -1.63
C LEU A 680 0.08 4.26 -1.72
N THR A 681 0.73 3.89 -0.61
CA THR A 681 2.16 3.58 -0.55
C THR A 681 2.48 2.36 -1.39
N TYR A 682 1.61 1.35 -1.38
CA TYR A 682 1.76 0.16 -2.22
C TYR A 682 1.67 0.50 -3.72
N GLU A 683 0.68 1.31 -4.14
CA GLU A 683 0.60 1.78 -5.53
C GLU A 683 1.84 2.60 -5.93
N THR A 684 2.34 3.42 -5.02
CA THR A 684 3.60 4.19 -5.22
C THR A 684 4.79 3.24 -5.43
N GLN A 685 4.87 2.13 -4.67
CA GLN A 685 5.91 1.10 -4.83
C GLN A 685 5.83 0.40 -6.18
N LEU A 686 4.63 0.15 -6.72
CA LEU A 686 4.47 -0.46 -8.05
C LEU A 686 5.01 0.46 -9.14
N VAL A 687 4.65 1.75 -9.12
CA VAL A 687 5.16 2.73 -10.10
C VAL A 687 6.68 2.93 -9.94
N ARG A 688 7.20 2.92 -8.71
CA ARG A 688 8.64 2.96 -8.44
C ARG A 688 9.36 1.74 -9.03
N SER A 689 8.74 0.56 -8.90
CA SER A 689 9.27 -0.69 -9.44
C SER A 689 9.28 -0.69 -10.97
N TYR A 690 8.22 -0.16 -11.60
CA TYR A 690 8.14 0.04 -13.04
C TYR A 690 9.32 0.86 -13.58
N PHE A 691 9.60 2.03 -13.00
CA PHE A 691 10.74 2.85 -13.42
C PHE A 691 12.11 2.22 -13.13
N GLY A 692 12.26 1.59 -11.97
CA GLY A 692 13.51 0.94 -11.57
C GLY A 692 13.84 -0.33 -12.35
N SER A 693 12.86 -0.94 -13.04
CA SER A 693 13.07 -2.15 -13.85
C SER A 693 13.82 -1.86 -15.15
N ALA A 694 13.65 -0.66 -15.72
CA ALA A 694 14.26 -0.29 -17.00
C ALA A 694 15.67 0.29 -16.86
N GLY A 695 16.05 0.76 -15.66
CA GLY A 695 17.40 1.26 -15.37
C GLY A 695 18.43 0.15 -15.22
N GLY A 696 17.98 -1.08 -14.97
CA GLY A 696 18.79 -2.29 -14.94
C GLY A 696 19.17 -2.77 -16.33
N GLY A 697 19.54 -1.85 -17.23
CA GLY A 697 20.20 -2.19 -18.48
C GLY A 697 21.21 -3.27 -18.17
N ALA A 698 21.08 -4.41 -18.86
CA ALA A 698 22.15 -5.35 -18.95
C ALA A 698 23.38 -4.53 -19.37
N GLU A 699 24.26 -4.23 -18.42
CA GLU A 699 25.67 -4.47 -18.69
C GLU A 699 25.69 -5.89 -19.24
N GLN A 700 25.65 -5.97 -20.57
CA GLN A 700 26.27 -7.07 -21.29
C GLN A 700 27.70 -7.07 -20.72
N SER A 701 27.91 -7.89 -19.69
CA SER A 701 29.26 -8.34 -19.38
C SER A 701 29.82 -8.85 -20.71
N PRO A 702 31.00 -8.39 -21.14
CA PRO A 702 31.62 -8.88 -22.36
C PRO A 702 31.74 -10.41 -22.38
#